data_AF-A0A927SE27-F1
#
_entry.id   AF-A0A927SE27-F1
#
_cell.length_a   1.000
_cell.length_b   1.000
_cell.length_c   1.000
_cell.angle_alpha   90.00
_cell.angle_beta   90.00
_cell.angle_gamma   90.00
#
_symmetry.space_group_name_H-M   'P 1'
#
loop_
_entity.id
_entity.type
_entity.pdbx_description
1 polymer ?
#
loop_
_entity_poly.entity_id
_entity_poly.type
_entity_poly.pdbx_seq_one_letter_code
_entity_poly.pdbx_strand_id
1 'polypeptide(L)'
;MKRLFLLVLICLLPAIAPAEGVLTVEPDATKGFGWNGITVTAPAEGDLLLRIYDKYNVYRTMTHTVTAGENEISWDGLGENQERIMDGEYSLSAELTTADGGTFTAQTRITFQRCHQAMTLALPSSRVLYQADGDWFVELDLVRPGAYVVEVYAADRMDEPVSSHRKNAAGSDPFKYRWKAKGLEPGEYVLRCYAQSNPAYAFDVPVTVVAGSAPALSLAETDTFMPSAEDTDETIWRVMMQPSAVIDMKVSTSHQEVYAFPDDSSRVLGTLHAKSQAVNVLDIRSDGWVRVRAWNHENGEQVEGYVPQERLMMVQPNTEYGLLLDKRDQTLAIFFRGERLTTLSVSTGLMAQNKLFRETPAGSYLTLEHMSGFASEGYHYEYPIRYDGGNLLHQLGHKERSGRNDFSEQTTELGSKASHGCIRLPNQPNEDGVNAYWLWTHLPYHTRLIILDDSIQRMEDEALANAGLSEMPTDLKPAQALPELKTGETEIVITLGGDAVLGTRESWWKEEESFPAYLGLEGMRYPFSGLVDVFAGDDMTLVNLECVLKDDPSGEDKTKPYRFRGLTSYTEILTLSSIEQVNIANNHYVDYGAAGKIATREALQSSGMAFSGYGYTFVWESKGHVIGFAGCRETTYKQDKQTIARDIAALKDAGCEAVIYSCHWGTEYSALHNELQEEMARAAIEAGADVVVGTHPHVVQGIDVSEGAVVFYSLGNLMFGGTHEMTTFDGTLARLSLRFDADGYLGTGVELIPVLTSSSAPHNDFRPMMAEDEDKLRIMTKIQIDSGVQLLDSMWFPAE
;
A
#
# COMPACT_ATOMS: atom_id res chain seq x y z
N MET A 1 -9.21 4.70 44.53
CA MET A 1 -8.55 5.16 45.78
C MET A 1 -7.04 5.09 45.53
N LYS A 2 -6.19 6.12 45.65
CA LYS A 2 -6.25 7.41 46.34
C LYS A 2 -5.60 8.48 45.46
N ARG A 3 -6.34 9.59 45.35
CA ARG A 3 -5.93 10.93 44.92
C ARG A 3 -4.70 11.41 45.70
N LEU A 4 -3.70 11.96 45.01
CA LEU A 4 -2.63 12.75 45.63
C LEU A 4 -3.03 14.24 45.54
N PHE A 5 -3.28 14.84 46.70
CA PHE A 5 -3.50 16.27 46.90
C PHE A 5 -2.17 17.01 46.73
N LEU A 6 -2.12 17.99 45.82
CA LEU A 6 -1.09 19.03 45.87
C LEU A 6 -1.71 20.29 46.48
N LEU A 7 -1.08 20.75 47.56
CA LEU A 7 -1.45 21.92 48.36
C LEU A 7 -1.53 23.17 47.49
N VAL A 8 -2.70 23.81 47.48
CA VAL A 8 -2.91 25.16 46.95
C VAL A 8 -2.28 26.17 47.93
N LEU A 9 -1.20 26.82 47.49
CA LEU A 9 -0.66 27.99 48.17
C LEU A 9 -1.55 29.19 47.79
N ILE A 10 -2.43 29.59 48.71
CA ILE A 10 -3.24 30.81 48.57
C ILE A 10 -2.32 32.00 48.85
N CYS A 11 -1.72 32.54 47.79
CA CYS A 11 -1.18 33.89 47.79
C CYS A 11 -2.34 34.85 47.50
N LEU A 12 -2.79 35.56 48.55
CA LEU A 12 -3.64 36.74 48.46
C LEU A 12 -2.93 37.81 47.62
N LEU A 13 -3.20 37.81 46.32
CA LEU A 13 -3.00 38.96 45.45
C LEU A 13 -4.24 39.87 45.55
N PRO A 14 -4.08 41.20 45.50
CA PRO A 14 -5.19 42.12 45.66
C PRO A 14 -6.22 41.88 44.56
N ALA A 15 -7.51 41.97 44.89
CA ALA A 15 -8.57 42.01 43.89
C ALA A 15 -8.31 43.21 42.96
N ILE A 16 -7.82 42.93 41.75
CA ILE A 16 -7.75 43.90 40.67
C ILE A 16 -9.21 44.14 40.26
N ALA A 17 -9.67 45.38 40.41
CA ALA A 17 -10.99 45.77 39.91
C ALA A 17 -11.07 45.46 38.42
N PRO A 18 -12.20 44.96 37.89
CA PRO A 18 -12.35 44.82 36.44
C PRO A 18 -12.12 46.19 35.81
N ALA A 19 -11.19 46.28 34.86
CA ALA A 19 -10.94 47.49 34.12
C ALA A 19 -12.27 47.95 33.48
N GLU A 20 -12.74 49.15 33.86
CA GLU A 20 -13.94 49.76 33.32
C GLU A 20 -13.70 50.12 31.85
N GLY A 21 -14.34 49.39 30.94
CA GLY A 21 -14.27 49.67 29.51
C GLY A 21 -14.87 48.52 28.68
N VAL A 22 -15.32 48.83 27.47
CA VAL A 22 -15.90 47.84 26.52
C VAL A 22 -14.98 47.80 25.30
N LEU A 23 -14.55 46.60 24.90
CA LEU A 23 -13.92 46.40 23.61
C LEU A 23 -14.99 46.51 22.52
N THR A 24 -14.77 47.35 21.50
CA THR A 24 -15.61 47.37 20.30
C THR A 24 -14.79 47.11 19.06
N VAL A 25 -15.41 46.53 18.05
CA VAL A 25 -14.80 46.22 16.76
C VAL A 25 -15.79 46.58 15.64
N GLU A 26 -15.35 47.40 14.70
CA GLU A 26 -16.17 47.95 13.62
C GLU A 26 -15.41 47.82 12.30
N PRO A 27 -15.76 46.83 11.46
CA PRO A 27 -15.14 46.67 10.15
C PRO A 27 -15.83 47.51 9.09
N ASP A 28 -15.04 48.00 8.13
CA ASP A 28 -15.58 48.57 6.90
C ASP A 28 -16.18 47.50 5.98
N ALA A 29 -16.99 47.95 5.02
CA ALA A 29 -17.38 47.09 3.89
C ALA A 29 -16.12 46.65 3.13
N THR A 30 -15.84 45.35 3.16
CA THR A 30 -14.53 44.81 2.78
C THR A 30 -14.54 44.33 1.33
N LYS A 31 -13.45 44.58 0.60
CA LYS A 31 -13.18 43.96 -0.71
C LYS A 31 -11.83 43.27 -0.67
N GLY A 32 -11.78 42.01 -1.11
CA GLY A 32 -10.51 41.31 -1.29
C GLY A 32 -9.64 41.93 -2.38
N PHE A 33 -8.32 41.79 -2.22
CA PHE A 33 -7.27 42.39 -3.06
C PHE A 33 -7.32 43.92 -3.05
N GLY A 34 -7.53 44.49 -1.86
CA GLY A 34 -7.46 45.92 -1.59
C GLY A 34 -7.29 46.19 -0.10
N TRP A 35 -6.74 47.34 0.26
CA TRP A 35 -6.58 47.70 1.67
C TRP A 35 -7.92 48.09 2.30
N ASN A 36 -8.28 47.45 3.41
CA ASN A 36 -9.52 47.66 4.17
C ASN A 36 -9.17 48.01 5.63
N GLY A 37 -10.07 48.71 6.32
CA GLY A 37 -9.90 49.11 7.72
C GLY A 37 -10.81 48.34 8.68
N ILE A 38 -10.29 48.07 9.88
CA ILE A 38 -11.08 47.75 11.06
C ILE A 38 -10.73 48.73 12.16
N THR A 39 -11.75 49.39 12.70
CA THR A 39 -11.61 50.22 13.88
C THR A 39 -11.84 49.38 15.12
N VAL A 40 -10.87 49.36 16.04
CA VAL A 40 -10.95 48.68 17.33
C VAL A 40 -10.80 49.70 18.45
N THR A 41 -11.83 49.84 19.28
CA THR A 41 -11.74 50.66 20.50
C THR A 41 -11.38 49.75 21.67
N ALA A 42 -10.11 49.79 22.09
CA ALA A 42 -9.59 48.96 23.16
C ALA A 42 -9.68 49.67 24.52
N PRO A 43 -10.18 49.01 25.58
CA PRO A 43 -10.29 49.61 26.91
C PRO A 43 -8.94 49.79 27.61
N ALA A 44 -7.92 49.05 27.15
CA ALA A 44 -6.56 49.05 27.69
C ALA A 44 -5.56 48.65 26.61
N GLU A 45 -4.27 48.87 26.87
CA GLU A 45 -3.19 48.37 26.03
C GLU A 45 -3.03 46.84 26.21
N GLY A 46 -2.78 46.13 25.11
CA GLY A 46 -2.59 44.68 25.14
C GLY A 46 -2.50 44.04 23.75
N ASP A 47 -2.45 42.71 23.76
CA ASP A 47 -2.40 41.89 22.56
C ASP A 47 -3.82 41.56 22.09
N LEU A 48 -4.16 42.03 20.90
CA LEU A 48 -5.44 41.83 20.23
C LEU A 48 -5.34 40.70 19.21
N LEU A 49 -6.27 39.76 19.29
CA LEU A 49 -6.51 38.70 18.33
C LEU A 49 -7.83 38.96 17.60
N LEU A 50 -7.76 39.14 16.28
CA LEU A 50 -8.91 39.23 15.40
C LEU A 50 -9.09 37.91 14.65
N ARG A 51 -10.34 37.43 14.53
CA ARG A 51 -10.68 36.25 13.73
C ARG A 51 -11.86 36.54 12.82
N ILE A 52 -11.71 36.22 11.53
CA ILE A 52 -12.79 36.21 10.54
C ILE A 52 -13.20 34.76 10.30
N TYR A 53 -14.48 34.44 10.53
CA TYR A 53 -14.95 33.06 10.48
C TYR A 53 -16.43 32.96 10.13
N ASP A 54 -16.84 31.76 9.70
CA ASP A 54 -18.25 31.34 9.68
C ASP A 54 -18.44 30.12 10.59
N LYS A 55 -19.58 29.43 10.45
CA LYS A 55 -19.88 28.24 11.27
C LYS A 55 -18.89 27.08 11.03
N TYR A 56 -18.29 27.01 9.85
CA TYR A 56 -17.54 25.87 9.34
C TYR A 56 -16.03 26.15 9.26
N ASN A 57 -15.63 27.40 9.01
CA ASN A 57 -14.24 27.74 8.71
C ASN A 57 -13.79 29.02 9.42
N VAL A 58 -12.53 29.05 9.81
CA VAL A 58 -11.78 30.29 10.07
C VAL A 58 -11.05 30.65 8.78
N TYR A 59 -11.19 31.89 8.34
CA TYR A 59 -10.59 32.36 7.07
C TYR A 59 -9.33 33.18 7.29
N ARG A 60 -9.29 33.96 8.38
CA ARG A 60 -8.17 34.84 8.70
C ARG A 60 -8.05 35.02 10.20
N THR A 61 -6.83 34.94 10.70
CA THR A 61 -6.45 35.34 12.04
C THR A 61 -5.43 36.48 11.96
N MET A 62 -5.56 37.51 12.79
CA MET A 62 -4.60 38.60 12.86
C MET A 62 -4.31 38.97 14.30
N THR A 63 -3.03 39.14 14.59
CA THR A 63 -2.56 39.55 15.92
C THR A 63 -1.94 40.94 15.83
N HIS A 64 -2.37 41.83 16.72
CA HIS A 64 -1.88 43.21 16.79
C HIS A 64 -1.69 43.61 18.25
N THR A 65 -0.67 44.41 18.54
CA THR A 65 -0.63 45.14 19.81
C THR A 65 -1.42 46.44 19.64
N VAL A 66 -2.35 46.71 20.55
CA VAL A 66 -3.20 47.91 20.53
C VAL A 66 -2.98 48.75 21.77
N THR A 67 -3.19 50.06 21.64
CA THR A 67 -3.19 50.99 22.77
C THR A 67 -4.61 51.25 23.26
N ALA A 68 -4.75 51.72 24.50
CA ALA A 68 -6.07 52.14 25.01
C ALA A 68 -6.65 53.27 24.14
N GLY A 69 -7.90 53.12 23.72
CA GLY A 69 -8.58 54.02 22.78
C GLY A 69 -8.77 53.39 21.39
N GLU A 70 -8.94 54.25 20.39
CA GLU A 70 -9.21 53.84 19.01
C GLU A 70 -7.92 53.39 18.30
N ASN A 71 -7.96 52.25 17.62
CA ASN A 71 -6.87 51.68 16.84
C ASN A 71 -7.41 51.32 15.45
N GLU A 72 -6.68 51.70 14.40
CA GLU A 72 -7.02 51.38 13.02
C GLU A 72 -6.14 50.23 12.54
N ILE A 73 -6.77 49.13 12.14
CA ILE A 73 -6.10 47.92 11.66
C ILE A 73 -6.37 47.81 10.17
N SER A 74 -5.30 47.82 9.37
CA SER A 74 -5.41 47.67 7.92
C SER A 74 -5.01 46.28 7.46
N TRP A 75 -5.80 45.70 6.55
CA TRP A 75 -5.52 44.41 5.92
C TRP A 75 -5.79 44.44 4.41
N ASP A 76 -5.50 43.37 3.68
CA ASP A 76 -5.68 43.23 2.22
C ASP A 76 -7.01 42.58 1.75
N GLY A 77 -7.84 42.11 2.68
CA GLY A 77 -9.16 41.53 2.40
C GLY A 77 -9.10 40.05 2.07
N LEU A 78 -7.99 39.40 2.42
CA LEU A 78 -7.70 38.03 2.05
C LEU A 78 -7.63 37.12 3.28
N GLY A 79 -7.73 35.82 3.03
CA GLY A 79 -7.56 34.78 4.03
C GLY A 79 -6.10 34.62 4.46
N GLU A 80 -5.82 33.63 5.31
CA GLU A 80 -4.49 33.38 5.89
C GLU A 80 -3.38 33.33 4.84
N ASN A 81 -3.62 32.61 3.74
CA ASN A 81 -2.66 32.43 2.65
C ASN A 81 -2.83 33.40 1.48
N GLN A 82 -3.41 34.58 1.74
CA GLN A 82 -3.84 35.52 0.69
C GLN A 82 -4.91 34.91 -0.24
N GLU A 83 -5.64 33.89 0.24
CA GLU A 83 -6.76 33.29 -0.46
C GLU A 83 -7.93 34.26 -0.55
N ARG A 84 -8.71 34.18 -1.63
CA ARG A 84 -9.93 34.98 -1.75
C ARG A 84 -10.97 34.51 -0.73
N ILE A 85 -11.45 35.43 0.11
CA ILE A 85 -12.69 35.22 0.86
C ILE A 85 -13.89 35.54 -0.04
N MET A 86 -14.83 34.59 -0.15
CA MET A 86 -16.02 34.72 -1.01
C MET A 86 -16.93 35.87 -0.55
N ASP A 87 -17.70 36.45 -1.46
CA ASP A 87 -18.66 37.49 -1.11
C ASP A 87 -19.76 36.97 -0.16
N GLY A 88 -20.15 37.81 0.80
CA GLY A 88 -21.15 37.46 1.81
C GLY A 88 -20.84 37.99 3.20
N GLU A 89 -21.68 37.62 4.17
CA GLU A 89 -21.57 38.08 5.57
C GLU A 89 -20.91 37.02 6.47
N TYR A 90 -19.88 37.42 7.20
CA TYR A 90 -19.10 36.59 8.12
C TYR A 90 -19.12 37.16 9.53
N SER A 91 -18.61 36.39 10.49
CA SER A 91 -18.34 36.87 11.85
C SER A 91 -16.94 37.44 11.93
N LEU A 92 -16.78 38.55 12.65
CA LEU A 92 -15.51 39.09 13.10
C LEU A 92 -15.51 39.11 14.63
N SER A 93 -14.59 38.40 15.26
CA SER A 93 -14.36 38.48 16.70
C SER A 93 -13.05 39.18 17.00
N ALA A 94 -13.02 39.88 18.13
CA ALA A 94 -11.85 40.51 18.71
C ALA A 94 -11.67 40.00 20.14
N GLU A 95 -10.47 39.58 20.50
CA GLU A 95 -10.08 39.14 21.84
C GLU A 95 -8.81 39.89 22.25
N LEU A 96 -8.88 40.70 23.30
CA LEU A 96 -7.77 41.49 23.82
C LEU A 96 -7.27 40.89 25.13
N THR A 97 -5.98 40.62 25.24
CA THR A 97 -5.29 40.22 26.47
C THR A 97 -4.37 41.33 26.93
N THR A 98 -4.62 41.89 28.11
CA THR A 98 -3.80 42.96 28.69
C THR A 98 -2.59 42.41 29.43
N ALA A 99 -1.57 43.25 29.65
CA ALA A 99 -0.32 42.84 30.32
C ALA A 99 -0.50 42.33 31.77
N ASP A 100 -1.58 42.72 32.45
CA ASP A 100 -1.97 42.24 33.78
C ASP A 100 -2.87 40.99 33.75
N GLY A 101 -3.11 40.42 32.56
CA GLY A 101 -3.88 39.19 32.36
C GLY A 101 -5.39 39.39 32.25
N GLY A 102 -5.87 40.64 32.11
CA GLY A 102 -7.27 40.92 31.80
C GLY A 102 -7.63 40.55 30.37
N THR A 103 -8.83 40.01 30.16
CA THR A 103 -9.32 39.61 28.83
C THR A 103 -10.60 40.33 28.47
N PHE A 104 -10.69 40.89 27.26
CA PHE A 104 -11.89 41.50 26.71
C PHE A 104 -12.26 40.85 25.38
N THR A 105 -13.56 40.71 25.09
CA THR A 105 -14.02 40.16 23.82
C THR A 105 -15.09 41.03 23.20
N ALA A 106 -15.11 41.08 21.87
CA ALA A 106 -16.15 41.73 21.08
C ALA A 106 -16.42 40.90 19.82
N GLN A 107 -17.64 40.96 19.30
CA GLN A 107 -18.02 40.27 18.07
C GLN A 107 -18.99 41.12 17.26
N THR A 108 -18.81 41.13 15.95
CA THR A 108 -19.67 41.82 14.99
C THR A 108 -19.79 41.04 13.68
N ARG A 109 -20.54 41.57 12.73
CA ARG A 109 -20.61 41.07 11.35
C ARG A 109 -19.65 41.85 10.46
N ILE A 110 -19.05 41.15 9.49
CA ILE A 110 -18.27 41.74 8.42
C ILE A 110 -18.82 41.29 7.07
N THR A 111 -18.99 42.22 6.14
CA THR A 111 -19.49 41.92 4.80
C THR A 111 -18.37 42.02 3.78
N PHE A 112 -18.09 40.90 3.11
CA PHE A 112 -17.21 40.83 1.95
C PHE A 112 -18.02 41.13 0.69
N GLN A 113 -17.63 42.17 -0.01
CA GLN A 113 -18.15 42.53 -1.31
C GLN A 113 -17.37 41.81 -2.41
N ARG A 114 -17.85 41.94 -3.65
CA ARG A 114 -17.17 41.41 -4.82
C ARG A 114 -15.72 41.92 -4.89
N CYS A 115 -14.76 41.00 -4.82
CA CYS A 115 -13.33 41.28 -4.80
C CYS A 115 -12.85 42.14 -5.98
N HIS A 116 -11.74 42.85 -5.82
CA HIS A 116 -11.02 43.44 -6.95
C HIS A 116 -10.56 42.34 -7.91
N GLN A 117 -10.38 42.69 -9.18
CA GLN A 117 -9.72 41.74 -10.08
C GLN A 117 -8.26 41.67 -9.64
N ALA A 118 -7.72 40.47 -9.52
CA ALA A 118 -6.31 40.24 -9.23
C ALA A 118 -5.87 38.95 -9.91
N MET A 119 -4.55 38.77 -9.95
CA MET A 119 -3.95 37.48 -10.23
C MET A 119 -3.85 36.71 -8.91
N THR A 120 -4.11 35.41 -8.95
CA THR A 120 -3.98 34.49 -7.79
C THR A 120 -2.72 33.63 -7.90
N LEU A 121 -2.27 33.39 -9.13
CA LEU A 121 -1.18 32.49 -9.46
C LEU A 121 -0.31 33.07 -10.58
N ALA A 122 1.01 32.95 -10.46
CA ALA A 122 1.95 33.14 -11.56
C ALA A 122 3.19 32.25 -11.39
N LEU A 123 3.09 30.98 -11.81
CA LEU A 123 4.14 29.98 -11.64
C LEU A 123 4.86 29.68 -12.95
N PRO A 124 6.19 29.90 -13.06
CA PRO A 124 6.93 29.55 -14.26
C PRO A 124 7.15 28.04 -14.35
N SER A 125 7.15 27.51 -15.57
CA SER A 125 7.51 26.11 -15.86
C SER A 125 8.99 25.82 -15.60
N SER A 126 9.83 26.87 -15.57
CA SER A 126 11.26 26.82 -15.23
C SER A 126 11.77 28.25 -14.95
N ARG A 127 12.76 28.40 -14.06
CA ARG A 127 13.50 29.67 -13.87
C ARG A 127 14.45 29.96 -15.03
N VAL A 128 14.82 28.95 -15.81
CA VAL A 128 15.73 29.07 -16.96
C VAL A 128 14.95 28.97 -18.25
N LEU A 129 15.19 29.94 -19.14
CA LEU A 129 14.59 30.02 -20.47
C LEU A 129 15.68 29.98 -21.54
N TYR A 130 15.63 28.95 -22.38
CA TYR A 130 16.55 28.79 -23.51
C TYR A 130 16.02 29.51 -24.75
N GLN A 131 16.88 30.21 -25.47
CA GLN A 131 16.49 31.03 -26.62
C GLN A 131 16.09 30.20 -27.87
N ALA A 132 16.74 29.05 -28.09
CA ALA A 132 16.61 28.30 -29.35
C ALA A 132 15.40 27.34 -29.37
N ASP A 133 15.04 26.77 -28.24
CA ASP A 133 13.95 25.81 -28.08
C ASP A 133 13.37 25.80 -26.66
N GLY A 134 12.23 25.13 -26.51
CA GLY A 134 11.53 24.97 -25.23
C GLY A 134 10.05 25.32 -25.29
N ASP A 135 9.24 24.53 -24.60
CA ASP A 135 7.83 24.80 -24.35
C ASP A 135 7.66 25.56 -23.02
N TRP A 136 8.35 26.69 -22.88
CA TRP A 136 8.32 27.47 -21.64
C TRP A 136 7.00 28.25 -21.49
N PHE A 137 6.48 28.31 -20.26
CA PHE A 137 5.27 29.05 -19.93
C PHE A 137 5.25 29.54 -18.48
N VAL A 138 4.33 30.47 -18.20
CA VAL A 138 3.86 30.75 -16.83
C VAL A 138 2.41 30.30 -16.74
N GLU A 139 2.07 29.51 -15.73
CA GLU A 139 0.67 29.25 -15.35
C GLU A 139 0.14 30.45 -14.59
N LEU A 140 -0.94 31.01 -15.12
CA LEU A 140 -1.61 32.18 -14.58
C LEU A 140 -3.02 31.81 -14.19
N ASP A 141 -3.51 32.40 -13.10
CA ASP A 141 -4.91 32.35 -12.73
C ASP A 141 -5.43 33.74 -12.30
N LEU A 142 -6.70 34.00 -12.60
CA LEU A 142 -7.35 35.26 -12.32
C LEU A 142 -8.60 35.01 -11.47
N VAL A 143 -8.73 35.83 -10.43
CA VAL A 143 -9.92 35.88 -9.55
C VAL A 143 -11.24 35.94 -10.33
N ARG A 144 -11.22 36.62 -11.49
CA ARG A 144 -12.36 36.77 -12.39
C ARG A 144 -11.91 37.14 -13.80
N PRO A 145 -12.77 36.92 -14.82
CA PRO A 145 -12.49 37.31 -16.20
C PRO A 145 -12.12 38.79 -16.33
N GLY A 146 -11.22 39.07 -17.28
CA GLY A 146 -10.81 40.42 -17.64
C GLY A 146 -9.39 40.46 -18.21
N ALA A 147 -8.79 41.64 -18.23
CA ALA A 147 -7.48 41.84 -18.85
C ALA A 147 -6.34 41.60 -17.87
N TYR A 148 -5.32 40.88 -18.31
CA TYR A 148 -4.04 40.76 -17.61
C TYR A 148 -2.92 41.33 -18.46
N VAL A 149 -1.84 41.71 -17.78
CA VAL A 149 -0.62 42.26 -18.37
C VAL A 149 0.56 41.44 -17.88
N VAL A 150 1.45 41.08 -18.81
CA VAL A 150 2.76 40.51 -18.53
C VAL A 150 3.80 41.46 -19.10
N GLU A 151 4.56 42.07 -18.21
CA GLU A 151 5.68 42.94 -18.54
C GLU A 151 7.00 42.25 -18.26
N VAL A 152 7.97 42.44 -19.15
CA VAL A 152 9.31 41.88 -19.02
C VAL A 152 10.27 43.02 -18.72
N TYR A 153 10.94 42.97 -17.58
CA TYR A 153 11.96 43.92 -17.16
C TYR A 153 13.34 43.26 -17.16
N ALA A 154 14.38 44.03 -17.44
CA ALA A 154 15.73 43.61 -17.10
C ALA A 154 15.88 43.68 -15.58
N ALA A 155 16.50 42.67 -14.94
CA ALA A 155 16.50 42.59 -13.47
C ALA A 155 17.24 43.75 -12.80
N ASP A 156 18.16 44.42 -13.51
CA ASP A 156 18.90 45.60 -13.05
C ASP A 156 18.18 46.93 -13.33
N ARG A 157 17.04 46.89 -14.05
CA ARG A 157 16.30 48.08 -14.50
C ARG A 157 14.78 47.83 -14.53
N MET A 158 14.11 48.23 -13.45
CA MET A 158 12.67 48.03 -13.21
C MET A 158 11.81 49.29 -13.47
N ASP A 159 12.36 50.36 -14.03
CA ASP A 159 11.65 51.62 -14.32
C ASP A 159 10.90 51.60 -15.65
N GLU A 160 11.39 50.87 -16.66
CA GLU A 160 10.74 50.70 -17.97
C GLU A 160 10.80 49.24 -18.46
N PRO A 161 9.66 48.65 -18.89
CA PRO A 161 9.66 47.28 -19.39
C PRO A 161 10.31 47.17 -20.77
N VAL A 162 11.10 46.12 -20.97
CA VAL A 162 11.66 45.71 -22.26
C VAL A 162 10.55 45.30 -23.23
N SER A 163 9.48 44.68 -22.73
CA SER A 163 8.27 44.38 -23.50
C SER A 163 7.05 44.29 -22.59
N SER A 164 5.88 44.56 -23.15
CA SER A 164 4.60 44.50 -22.43
C SER A 164 3.55 43.80 -23.29
N HIS A 165 2.87 42.82 -22.71
CA HIS A 165 1.87 42.01 -23.38
C HIS A 165 0.55 42.04 -22.61
N ARG A 166 -0.51 42.50 -23.28
CA ARG A 166 -1.86 42.53 -22.73
C ARG A 166 -2.75 41.49 -23.40
N LYS A 167 -3.48 40.71 -22.61
CA LYS A 167 -4.49 39.76 -23.11
C LYS A 167 -5.75 39.79 -22.24
N ASN A 168 -6.88 39.42 -22.83
CA ASN A 168 -8.13 39.21 -22.09
C ASN A 168 -8.31 37.72 -21.84
N ALA A 169 -8.58 37.33 -20.59
CA ALA A 169 -9.00 35.99 -20.22
C ALA A 169 -10.53 35.94 -20.09
N ALA A 170 -11.15 34.91 -20.66
CA ALA A 170 -12.59 34.74 -20.70
C ALA A 170 -13.17 34.04 -19.44
N GLY A 171 -12.31 33.41 -18.63
CA GLY A 171 -12.68 32.62 -17.45
C GLY A 171 -11.79 32.92 -16.24
N SER A 172 -12.02 32.18 -15.16
CA SER A 172 -11.20 32.14 -13.92
C SER A 172 -10.55 30.76 -13.74
N ASP A 173 -10.30 30.07 -14.85
CA ASP A 173 -9.58 28.80 -14.86
C ASP A 173 -8.10 29.07 -15.12
N PRO A 174 -7.18 28.29 -14.52
CA PRO A 174 -5.76 28.40 -14.81
C PRO A 174 -5.46 28.26 -16.30
N PHE A 175 -4.57 29.10 -16.82
CA PHE A 175 -4.17 29.06 -18.22
C PHE A 175 -2.68 29.33 -18.38
N LYS A 176 -2.11 28.85 -19.50
CA LYS A 176 -0.67 29.01 -19.79
C LYS A 176 -0.42 30.25 -20.63
N TYR A 177 0.32 31.20 -20.08
CA TYR A 177 0.96 32.25 -20.87
C TYR A 177 2.27 31.72 -21.43
N ARG A 178 2.26 31.36 -22.72
CA ARG A 178 3.46 30.97 -23.46
C ARG A 178 4.18 32.18 -23.99
N TRP A 179 5.47 32.24 -23.72
CA TRP A 179 6.35 33.30 -24.18
C TRP A 179 7.65 32.73 -24.70
N LYS A 180 8.25 33.42 -25.67
CA LYS A 180 9.55 33.08 -26.23
C LYS A 180 10.47 34.28 -25.98
N ALA A 181 11.67 34.04 -25.46
CA ALA A 181 12.72 35.07 -25.26
C ALA A 181 13.30 35.63 -26.58
N LYS A 182 12.54 35.60 -27.68
CA LYS A 182 13.00 36.01 -28.99
C LYS A 182 13.34 37.50 -28.96
N GLY A 183 14.61 37.83 -29.14
CA GLY A 183 15.12 39.20 -29.17
C GLY A 183 15.58 39.75 -27.81
N LEU A 184 15.59 38.93 -26.75
CA LEU A 184 16.30 39.24 -25.52
C LEU A 184 17.73 38.71 -25.58
N GLU A 185 18.67 39.43 -24.99
CA GLU A 185 20.03 38.94 -24.78
C GLU A 185 20.08 37.98 -23.57
N PRO A 186 21.07 37.08 -23.47
CA PRO A 186 21.25 36.28 -22.27
C PRO A 186 21.46 37.15 -21.03
N GLY A 187 20.78 36.84 -19.93
CA GLY A 187 20.81 37.63 -18.70
C GLY A 187 19.62 37.40 -17.78
N GLU A 188 19.54 38.19 -16.71
CA GLU A 188 18.49 38.12 -15.69
C GLU A 188 17.33 39.06 -16.01
N TYR A 189 16.11 38.54 -15.92
CA TYR A 189 14.87 39.26 -16.20
C TYR A 189 13.83 39.01 -15.12
N VAL A 190 12.86 39.93 -15.02
CA VAL A 190 11.68 39.78 -14.16
C VAL A 190 10.44 39.90 -15.03
N LEU A 191 9.59 38.87 -14.98
CA LEU A 191 8.25 38.92 -15.57
C LEU A 191 7.27 39.38 -14.51
N ARG A 192 6.83 40.63 -14.65
CA ARG A 192 5.79 41.21 -13.80
C ARG A 192 4.42 40.91 -14.39
N CYS A 193 3.65 40.08 -13.70
CA CYS A 193 2.35 39.59 -14.14
C CYS A 193 1.25 40.18 -13.24
N TYR A 194 0.26 40.88 -13.80
CA TYR A 194 -0.82 41.50 -13.01
C TYR A 194 -2.15 41.62 -13.75
N ALA A 195 -3.24 41.78 -13.01
CA ALA A 195 -4.53 42.15 -13.60
C ALA A 195 -4.55 43.64 -13.94
N GLN A 196 -4.95 44.01 -15.16
CA GLN A 196 -4.87 45.39 -15.65
C GLN A 196 -5.64 46.39 -14.76
N SER A 197 -6.78 45.98 -14.19
CA SER A 197 -7.56 46.87 -13.33
C SER A 197 -7.04 46.97 -11.90
N ASN A 198 -5.99 46.21 -11.54
CA ASN A 198 -5.38 46.23 -10.22
C ASN A 198 -3.86 45.97 -10.30
N PRO A 199 -3.10 46.89 -10.93
CA PRO A 199 -1.66 46.70 -11.16
C PRO A 199 -0.82 46.68 -9.89
N ALA A 200 -1.39 47.10 -8.75
CA ALA A 200 -0.72 47.05 -7.44
C ALA A 200 -0.55 45.61 -6.93
N TYR A 201 -1.39 44.67 -7.37
CA TYR A 201 -1.28 43.24 -7.05
C TYR A 201 -0.63 42.52 -8.22
N ALA A 202 0.69 42.49 -8.20
CA ALA A 202 1.53 41.92 -9.25
C ALA A 202 2.43 40.81 -8.71
N PHE A 203 2.69 39.81 -9.55
CA PHE A 203 3.65 38.75 -9.31
C PHE A 203 4.91 39.01 -10.11
N ASP A 204 6.05 39.09 -9.42
CA ASP A 204 7.35 39.23 -10.05
C ASP A 204 8.00 37.84 -10.15
N VAL A 205 8.10 37.34 -11.38
CA VAL A 205 8.68 36.03 -11.68
C VAL A 205 10.09 36.22 -12.22
N PRO A 206 11.15 36.01 -11.40
CA PRO A 206 12.52 36.04 -11.89
C PRO A 206 12.78 34.88 -12.86
N VAL A 207 13.45 35.19 -13.96
CA VAL A 207 13.88 34.24 -14.99
C VAL A 207 15.27 34.58 -15.52
N THR A 208 16.05 33.56 -15.84
CA THR A 208 17.35 33.68 -16.50
C THR A 208 17.22 33.24 -17.96
N VAL A 209 17.56 34.13 -18.89
CA VAL A 209 17.60 33.83 -20.33
C VAL A 209 19.00 33.33 -20.68
N VAL A 210 19.07 32.16 -21.31
CA VAL A 210 20.34 31.51 -21.70
C VAL A 210 20.37 31.29 -23.22
N ALA A 211 21.54 31.49 -23.81
CA ALA A 211 21.75 31.25 -25.23
C ALA A 211 21.69 29.76 -25.59
N GLY A 212 21.19 29.46 -26.80
CA GLY A 212 21.14 28.09 -27.32
C GLY A 212 19.94 27.30 -26.81
N SER A 213 20.10 25.97 -26.81
CA SER A 213 19.05 24.99 -26.52
C SER A 213 19.14 24.44 -25.11
N ALA A 214 18.04 23.91 -24.59
CA ALA A 214 18.08 23.13 -23.35
C ALA A 214 19.03 21.93 -23.50
N PRO A 215 19.85 21.59 -22.49
CA PRO A 215 20.71 20.41 -22.55
C PRO A 215 19.91 19.15 -22.87
N ALA A 216 20.35 18.40 -23.88
CA ALA A 216 19.74 17.12 -24.21
C ALA A 216 20.09 16.08 -23.13
N LEU A 217 19.08 15.61 -22.41
CA LEU A 217 19.22 14.48 -21.50
C LEU A 217 19.12 13.18 -22.30
N SER A 218 20.16 12.36 -22.24
CA SER A 218 20.16 11.03 -22.86
C SER A 218 19.63 10.01 -21.87
N LEU A 219 18.89 9.02 -22.36
CA LEU A 219 18.49 7.88 -21.55
C LEU A 219 19.73 7.16 -21.01
N ALA A 220 19.72 6.82 -19.73
CA ALA A 220 20.77 6.08 -19.05
C ALA A 220 20.13 5.09 -18.07
N GLU A 221 20.87 4.07 -17.69
CA GLU A 221 20.51 3.24 -16.53
C GLU A 221 20.40 4.11 -15.28
N THR A 222 19.47 3.76 -14.41
CA THR A 222 19.12 4.58 -13.25
C THR A 222 19.14 3.78 -11.97
N ASP A 223 19.67 4.38 -10.90
CA ASP A 223 19.51 3.86 -9.55
C ASP A 223 18.04 3.98 -9.08
N THR A 224 17.74 3.37 -7.92
CA THR A 224 16.40 3.44 -7.32
C THR A 224 16.01 4.88 -6.98
N PHE A 225 14.86 5.34 -7.50
CA PHE A 225 14.30 6.68 -7.24
C PHE A 225 13.37 6.76 -6.02
N MET A 226 13.45 5.78 -5.11
CA MET A 226 12.64 5.73 -3.89
C MET A 226 13.54 5.83 -2.66
N PRO A 227 13.36 6.83 -1.80
CA PRO A 227 13.95 6.84 -0.47
C PRO A 227 13.21 5.86 0.45
N SER A 228 13.87 5.46 1.52
CA SER A 228 13.22 4.89 2.69
C SER A 228 12.61 5.99 3.54
N ALA A 229 11.57 5.68 4.33
CA ALA A 229 11.05 6.61 5.33
C ALA A 229 12.06 6.94 6.44
N GLU A 230 13.09 6.10 6.61
CA GLU A 230 14.18 6.31 7.58
C GLU A 230 15.31 7.18 7.02
N ASP A 231 15.29 7.51 5.72
CA ASP A 231 16.32 8.33 5.11
C ASP A 231 16.30 9.77 5.66
N THR A 232 17.49 10.36 5.75
CA THR A 232 17.66 11.78 6.10
C THR A 232 17.06 12.69 5.03
N ASP A 233 16.61 13.89 5.41
CA ASP A 233 16.09 14.92 4.49
C ASP A 233 17.05 15.23 3.33
N GLU A 234 18.36 15.27 3.56
CA GLU A 234 19.35 15.51 2.51
C GLU A 234 19.39 14.38 1.48
N THR A 235 19.19 13.14 1.93
CA THR A 235 19.15 11.95 1.06
C THR A 235 17.87 11.93 0.24
N ILE A 236 16.73 12.17 0.89
CA ILE A 236 15.43 12.30 0.24
C ILE A 236 15.47 13.39 -0.84
N TRP A 237 15.97 14.58 -0.51
CA TRP A 237 16.09 15.69 -1.45
C TRP A 237 16.98 15.34 -2.64
N ARG A 238 18.13 14.70 -2.40
CA ARG A 238 19.03 14.26 -3.47
C ARG A 238 18.31 13.31 -4.45
N VAL A 239 17.53 12.35 -3.94
CA VAL A 239 16.73 11.44 -4.77
C VAL A 239 15.67 12.21 -5.56
N MET A 240 14.96 13.14 -4.92
CA MET A 240 13.90 13.91 -5.58
C MET A 240 14.39 14.71 -6.81
N MET A 241 15.62 15.22 -6.73
CA MET A 241 16.22 16.08 -7.76
C MET A 241 16.87 15.31 -8.91
N GLN A 242 16.95 13.98 -8.84
CA GLN A 242 17.52 13.19 -9.94
C GLN A 242 16.64 13.29 -11.20
N PRO A 243 17.25 13.36 -12.40
CA PRO A 243 16.52 13.21 -13.66
C PRO A 243 15.82 11.85 -13.71
N SER A 244 14.63 11.78 -14.29
CA SER A 244 13.91 10.51 -14.44
C SER A 244 13.57 10.21 -15.88
N ALA A 245 13.66 8.93 -16.23
CA ALA A 245 13.01 8.39 -17.41
C ALA A 245 11.50 8.33 -17.16
N VAL A 246 10.71 8.85 -18.08
CA VAL A 246 9.24 8.79 -18.07
C VAL A 246 8.74 8.33 -19.43
N ILE A 247 7.50 7.82 -19.48
CA ILE A 247 6.87 7.46 -20.75
C ILE A 247 6.50 8.73 -21.55
N ASP A 248 7.06 8.84 -22.75
CA ASP A 248 6.78 9.90 -23.72
C ASP A 248 5.53 9.56 -24.56
N MET A 249 4.43 10.28 -24.30
CA MET A 249 3.18 10.14 -25.04
C MET A 249 3.11 10.92 -26.36
N LYS A 250 4.24 11.25 -27.01
CA LYS A 250 4.24 11.87 -28.34
C LYS A 250 3.38 11.14 -29.39
N VAL A 251 3.06 9.85 -29.19
CA VAL A 251 2.43 8.98 -30.20
C VAL A 251 1.13 8.29 -29.74
N SER A 252 0.76 8.31 -28.45
CA SER A 252 -0.50 7.70 -27.96
C SER A 252 -1.01 8.35 -26.68
N THR A 253 -2.32 8.31 -26.44
CA THR A 253 -2.97 8.68 -25.17
C THR A 253 -3.28 7.48 -24.27
N SER A 254 -2.77 6.28 -24.59
CA SER A 254 -2.94 5.04 -23.83
C SER A 254 -1.82 4.82 -22.81
N HIS A 255 -2.06 3.98 -21.80
CA HIS A 255 -1.00 3.43 -20.94
C HIS A 255 0.06 2.71 -21.77
N GLN A 256 1.28 2.62 -21.22
CA GLN A 256 2.36 1.83 -21.80
C GLN A 256 2.35 0.44 -21.17
N GLU A 257 2.10 -0.59 -21.98
CA GLU A 257 2.24 -1.99 -21.56
C GLU A 257 3.71 -2.31 -21.27
N VAL A 258 3.94 -3.13 -20.24
CA VAL A 258 5.24 -3.72 -19.90
C VAL A 258 5.23 -5.16 -20.37
N TYR A 259 6.15 -5.52 -21.26
CA TYR A 259 6.18 -6.81 -21.92
C TYR A 259 7.14 -7.78 -21.23
N ALA A 260 6.79 -9.08 -21.20
CA ALA A 260 7.65 -10.12 -20.61
C ALA A 260 8.98 -10.30 -21.37
N PHE A 261 8.95 -10.08 -22.68
CA PHE A 261 10.11 -10.15 -23.56
C PHE A 261 10.22 -8.86 -24.40
N PRO A 262 11.38 -8.56 -25.04
CA PRO A 262 11.53 -7.42 -25.94
C PRO A 262 10.79 -7.64 -27.27
N ASP A 263 9.48 -7.83 -27.19
CA ASP A 263 8.54 -8.16 -28.25
C ASP A 263 7.13 -7.72 -27.80
N ASP A 264 6.47 -6.85 -28.59
CA ASP A 264 5.15 -6.31 -28.29
C ASP A 264 4.00 -7.31 -28.49
N SER A 265 4.31 -8.49 -29.06
CA SER A 265 3.38 -9.62 -29.10
C SER A 265 3.48 -10.55 -27.89
N SER A 266 4.46 -10.31 -27.00
CA SER A 266 4.64 -11.12 -25.79
C SER A 266 3.62 -10.78 -24.70
N ARG A 267 3.56 -11.63 -23.67
CA ARG A 267 2.65 -11.44 -22.53
C ARG A 267 2.87 -10.07 -21.87
N VAL A 268 1.77 -9.34 -21.66
CA VAL A 268 1.74 -8.09 -20.89
C VAL A 268 1.80 -8.42 -19.40
N LEU A 269 2.76 -7.82 -18.70
CA LEU A 269 2.99 -7.98 -17.26
C LEU A 269 2.30 -6.90 -16.42
N GLY A 270 1.98 -5.75 -17.02
CA GLY A 270 1.34 -4.63 -16.36
C GLY A 270 1.31 -3.39 -17.25
N THR A 271 0.81 -2.29 -16.72
CA THR A 271 0.71 -1.03 -17.47
C THR A 271 1.27 0.15 -16.67
N LEU A 272 1.89 1.10 -17.37
CA LEU A 272 2.52 2.29 -16.80
C LEU A 272 1.79 3.55 -17.23
N HIS A 273 1.75 4.53 -16.32
CA HIS A 273 1.23 5.85 -16.61
C HIS A 273 2.25 6.74 -17.32
N ALA A 274 1.74 7.77 -17.98
CA ALA A 274 2.50 8.60 -18.88
C ALA A 274 2.96 9.93 -18.30
N LYS A 275 4.10 10.42 -18.80
CA LYS A 275 4.69 11.76 -18.60
C LYS A 275 5.08 12.16 -17.17
N SER A 276 4.46 11.59 -16.15
CA SER A 276 4.75 11.93 -14.76
C SER A 276 5.41 10.79 -14.00
N GLN A 277 5.03 9.54 -14.25
CA GLN A 277 5.59 8.39 -13.56
C GLN A 277 7.03 8.12 -14.01
N ALA A 278 7.95 8.16 -13.06
CA ALA A 278 9.34 7.76 -13.27
C ALA A 278 9.45 6.24 -13.34
N VAL A 279 10.29 5.75 -14.24
CA VAL A 279 10.63 4.33 -14.39
C VAL A 279 12.11 4.13 -14.12
N ASN A 280 12.47 3.04 -13.43
CA ASN A 280 13.85 2.63 -13.29
C ASN A 280 14.29 1.96 -14.58
N VAL A 281 15.33 2.47 -15.22
CA VAL A 281 15.97 1.87 -16.39
C VAL A 281 17.03 0.89 -15.92
N LEU A 282 16.81 -0.39 -16.18
CA LEU A 282 17.70 -1.48 -15.74
C LEU A 282 18.71 -1.90 -16.80
N ASP A 283 18.30 -1.90 -18.07
CA ASP A 283 19.14 -2.29 -19.21
C ASP A 283 18.65 -1.60 -20.49
N ILE A 284 19.57 -0.96 -21.22
CA ILE A 284 19.29 -0.32 -22.51
C ILE A 284 19.90 -1.19 -23.62
N ARG A 285 19.03 -1.83 -24.40
CA ARG A 285 19.46 -2.80 -25.40
C ARG A 285 19.71 -2.16 -26.75
N SER A 286 20.60 -2.78 -27.53
CA SER A 286 20.90 -2.32 -28.90
C SER A 286 19.78 -2.54 -29.91
N ASP A 287 18.78 -3.35 -29.57
CA ASP A 287 17.62 -3.67 -30.43
C ASP A 287 16.44 -2.70 -30.27
N GLY A 288 16.62 -1.61 -29.52
CA GLY A 288 15.62 -0.58 -29.32
C GLY A 288 14.63 -0.86 -28.19
N TRP A 289 14.90 -1.86 -27.34
CA TRP A 289 14.13 -2.16 -26.14
C TRP A 289 14.87 -1.77 -24.87
N VAL A 290 14.12 -1.46 -23.83
CA VAL A 290 14.65 -1.08 -22.52
C VAL A 290 13.98 -1.94 -21.47
N ARG A 291 14.78 -2.61 -20.65
CA ARG A 291 14.28 -3.30 -19.47
C ARG A 291 14.06 -2.27 -18.36
N VAL A 292 12.87 -2.23 -17.80
CA VAL A 292 12.47 -1.26 -16.78
C VAL A 292 11.85 -1.94 -15.57
N ARG A 293 11.91 -1.25 -14.43
CA ARG A 293 11.12 -1.55 -13.24
C ARG A 293 10.32 -0.33 -12.84
N ALA A 294 9.03 -0.50 -12.58
CA ALA A 294 8.13 0.59 -12.20
C ALA A 294 6.93 0.06 -11.41
N TRP A 295 6.18 0.94 -10.76
CA TRP A 295 4.91 0.59 -10.12
C TRP A 295 3.83 0.39 -11.19
N ASN A 296 3.19 -0.76 -11.17
CA ASN A 296 2.09 -1.10 -12.04
C ASN A 296 0.88 -0.21 -11.70
N HIS A 297 0.29 0.39 -12.72
CA HIS A 297 -0.91 1.19 -12.58
C HIS A 297 -2.08 0.37 -12.01
N GLU A 298 -2.20 -0.90 -12.41
CA GLU A 298 -3.41 -1.69 -12.17
C GLU A 298 -3.56 -2.20 -10.74
N ASN A 299 -2.45 -2.58 -10.11
CA ASN A 299 -2.47 -3.18 -8.77
C ASN A 299 -1.52 -2.50 -7.77
N GLY A 300 -0.73 -1.50 -8.21
CA GLY A 300 0.21 -0.79 -7.34
C GLY A 300 1.48 -1.59 -6.99
N GLU A 301 1.68 -2.79 -7.53
CA GLU A 301 2.87 -3.60 -7.29
C GLU A 301 4.02 -3.22 -8.23
N GLN A 302 5.26 -3.62 -7.93
CA GLN A 302 6.35 -3.44 -8.89
C GLN A 302 6.24 -4.45 -10.03
N VAL A 303 6.35 -3.94 -11.26
CA VAL A 303 6.49 -4.73 -12.47
C VAL A 303 7.87 -4.51 -13.08
N GLU A 304 8.50 -5.60 -13.52
CA GLU A 304 9.77 -5.58 -14.23
C GLU A 304 9.63 -6.27 -15.58
N GLY A 305 9.98 -5.58 -16.66
CA GLY A 305 9.86 -6.11 -18.02
C GLY A 305 10.40 -5.13 -19.06
N TYR A 306 9.90 -5.21 -20.30
CA TYR A 306 10.45 -4.48 -21.44
C TYR A 306 9.48 -3.43 -21.97
N VAL A 307 10.01 -2.27 -22.35
CA VAL A 307 9.31 -1.21 -23.09
C VAL A 307 10.15 -0.73 -24.29
N PRO A 308 9.54 -0.23 -25.38
CA PRO A 308 10.30 0.32 -26.49
C PRO A 308 11.06 1.60 -26.09
N GLN A 309 12.33 1.70 -26.45
CA GLN A 309 13.19 2.85 -26.10
C GLN A 309 12.64 4.18 -26.61
N GLU A 310 12.02 4.19 -27.80
CA GLU A 310 11.40 5.38 -28.39
C GLU A 310 10.21 5.94 -27.59
N ARG A 311 9.68 5.15 -26.63
CA ARG A 311 8.62 5.56 -25.71
C ARG A 311 9.15 6.17 -24.43
N LEU A 312 10.47 6.29 -24.25
CA LEU A 312 11.07 6.88 -23.06
C LEU A 312 11.68 8.25 -23.36
N MET A 313 11.53 9.17 -22.41
CA MET A 313 12.24 10.44 -22.41
C MET A 313 12.76 10.76 -21.01
N MET A 314 13.86 11.50 -20.95
CA MET A 314 14.39 12.00 -19.68
C MET A 314 13.79 13.37 -19.35
N VAL A 315 13.35 13.54 -18.11
CA VAL A 315 12.81 14.80 -17.58
C VAL A 315 13.60 15.22 -16.35
N GLN A 316 14.00 16.50 -16.33
CA GLN A 316 14.56 17.13 -15.14
C GLN A 316 13.39 17.59 -14.24
N PRO A 317 13.32 17.15 -12.97
CA PRO A 317 12.36 17.70 -12.01
C PRO A 317 12.65 19.17 -11.73
N ASN A 318 11.63 19.89 -11.29
CA ASN A 318 11.79 21.22 -10.72
C ASN A 318 12.72 21.16 -9.51
N THR A 319 13.55 22.20 -9.35
CA THR A 319 14.60 22.23 -8.31
C THR A 319 14.26 23.06 -7.08
N GLU A 320 13.07 23.68 -7.04
CA GLU A 320 12.65 24.51 -5.91
C GLU A 320 11.91 23.71 -4.85
N TYR A 321 11.04 22.78 -5.26
CA TYR A 321 10.17 22.03 -4.35
C TYR A 321 10.25 20.52 -4.58
N GLY A 322 9.91 19.77 -3.53
CA GLY A 322 9.72 18.33 -3.56
C GLY A 322 8.71 17.89 -2.51
N LEU A 323 7.98 16.81 -2.79
CA LEU A 323 6.92 16.28 -1.94
C LEU A 323 7.19 14.80 -1.63
N LEU A 324 7.15 14.42 -0.36
CA LEU A 324 7.22 13.03 0.08
C LEU A 324 5.92 12.66 0.80
N LEU A 325 5.15 11.76 0.20
CA LEU A 325 3.97 11.18 0.81
C LEU A 325 4.33 9.84 1.44
N ASP A 326 4.00 9.64 2.72
CA ASP A 326 4.03 8.34 3.37
C ASP A 326 2.60 7.80 3.53
N LYS A 327 2.28 6.70 2.85
CA LYS A 327 0.97 6.05 2.91
C LYS A 327 0.71 5.37 4.26
N ARG A 328 1.73 4.97 5.01
CA ARG A 328 1.55 4.33 6.32
C ARG A 328 1.06 5.34 7.36
N ASP A 329 1.70 6.50 7.37
CA ASP A 329 1.41 7.56 8.33
C ASP A 329 0.36 8.58 7.82
N GLN A 330 -0.03 8.47 6.55
CA GLN A 330 -0.92 9.43 5.87
C GLN A 330 -0.42 10.88 6.02
N THR A 331 0.87 11.07 5.72
CA THR A 331 1.53 12.38 5.80
C THR A 331 2.13 12.80 4.47
N LEU A 332 2.23 14.13 4.26
CA LEU A 332 2.90 14.74 3.12
C LEU A 332 3.93 15.75 3.61
N ALA A 333 5.21 15.39 3.56
CA ALA A 333 6.32 16.29 3.82
C ALA A 333 6.61 17.16 2.60
N ILE A 334 6.81 18.46 2.83
CA ILE A 334 7.04 19.46 1.79
C ILE A 334 8.46 20.00 1.95
N PHE A 335 9.25 19.93 0.89
CA PHE A 335 10.62 20.42 0.85
C PHE A 335 10.71 21.67 -0.01
N PHE A 336 11.51 22.63 0.43
CA PHE A 336 11.88 23.82 -0.32
C PHE A 336 13.40 23.96 -0.32
N ARG A 337 14.01 23.87 -1.51
CA ARG A 337 15.47 24.04 -1.73
C ARG A 337 16.35 23.21 -0.80
N GLY A 338 15.93 21.97 -0.52
CA GLY A 338 16.67 21.01 0.30
C GLY A 338 16.31 21.00 1.78
N GLU A 339 15.49 21.93 2.25
CA GLU A 339 15.02 21.97 3.64
C GLU A 339 13.55 21.55 3.72
N ARG A 340 13.19 20.74 4.72
CA ARG A 340 11.80 20.39 5.00
C ARG A 340 11.08 21.61 5.58
N LEU A 341 10.11 22.14 4.84
CA LEU A 341 9.31 23.29 5.25
C LEU A 341 8.31 22.90 6.34
N THR A 342 7.55 21.82 6.10
CA THR A 342 6.51 21.33 7.02
C THR A 342 6.03 19.92 6.62
N THR A 343 5.15 19.34 7.42
CA THR A 343 4.44 18.09 7.12
C THR A 343 2.94 18.29 7.31
N LEU A 344 2.14 17.89 6.32
CA LEU A 344 0.68 17.90 6.39
C LEU A 344 0.15 16.50 6.70
N SER A 345 -0.95 16.43 7.46
CA SER A 345 -1.81 15.25 7.46
C SER A 345 -2.62 15.24 6.16
N VAL A 346 -2.70 14.09 5.50
CA VAL A 346 -3.39 13.90 4.22
C VAL A 346 -4.27 12.66 4.24
N SER A 347 -5.07 12.45 3.20
CA SER A 347 -5.77 11.17 2.97
C SER A 347 -5.49 10.65 1.57
N THR A 348 -5.09 9.40 1.49
CA THR A 348 -4.83 8.68 0.23
C THR A 348 -5.97 7.73 -0.12
N GLY A 349 -5.86 7.05 -1.25
CA GLY A 349 -6.87 6.14 -1.78
C GLY A 349 -7.03 4.90 -0.92
N LEU A 350 -8.29 4.51 -0.70
CA LEU A 350 -8.64 3.25 -0.05
C LEU A 350 -8.88 2.17 -1.09
N MET A 351 -8.29 0.99 -0.89
CA MET A 351 -8.57 -0.18 -1.69
C MET A 351 -10.05 -0.57 -1.52
N ALA A 352 -10.81 -0.58 -2.61
CA ALA A 352 -12.24 -0.89 -2.56
C ALA A 352 -12.55 -2.13 -3.41
N GLN A 353 -13.23 -3.10 -2.79
CA GLN A 353 -13.67 -4.33 -3.44
C GLN A 353 -14.45 -4.03 -4.74
N ASN A 354 -14.15 -4.75 -5.82
CA ASN A 354 -14.84 -4.69 -7.12
C ASN A 354 -14.77 -3.35 -7.87
N LYS A 355 -13.80 -2.49 -7.59
CA LYS A 355 -13.47 -1.32 -8.42
C LYS A 355 -12.13 -1.57 -9.11
N LEU A 356 -11.95 -1.06 -10.34
CA LEU A 356 -10.73 -1.18 -11.19
C LEU A 356 -9.49 -0.48 -10.58
N PHE A 357 -9.19 -0.72 -9.30
CA PHE A 357 -8.21 -0.04 -8.44
C PHE A 357 -8.65 1.36 -7.99
N ARG A 358 -8.56 1.64 -6.67
CA ARG A 358 -8.87 2.95 -6.06
C ARG A 358 -7.93 3.34 -4.90
N GLU A 359 -6.80 2.65 -4.82
CA GLU A 359 -5.71 3.04 -3.94
C GLU A 359 -4.85 4.15 -4.60
N THR A 360 -4.13 4.94 -3.80
CA THR A 360 -3.11 5.85 -4.32
C THR A 360 -1.85 5.06 -4.66
N PRO A 361 -1.42 5.00 -5.94
CA PRO A 361 -0.30 4.18 -6.34
C PRO A 361 1.02 4.75 -5.79
N ALA A 362 1.84 3.87 -5.21
CA ALA A 362 3.19 4.22 -4.80
C ALA A 362 4.07 4.53 -6.03
N GLY A 363 5.23 5.15 -5.78
CA GLY A 363 6.22 5.46 -6.80
C GLY A 363 6.61 6.93 -6.87
N SER A 364 7.34 7.29 -7.93
CA SER A 364 7.89 8.62 -8.12
C SER A 364 7.24 9.30 -9.32
N TYR A 365 6.64 10.46 -9.08
CA TYR A 365 5.80 11.20 -10.02
C TYR A 365 6.28 12.65 -10.16
N LEU A 366 5.92 13.28 -11.28
CA LEU A 366 6.08 14.71 -11.50
C LEU A 366 4.71 15.38 -11.55
N THR A 367 4.54 16.51 -10.86
CA THR A 367 3.34 17.33 -11.02
C THR A 367 3.25 17.86 -12.46
N LEU A 368 2.02 17.93 -12.96
CA LEU A 368 1.65 18.41 -14.27
C LEU A 368 0.82 19.69 -14.09
N GLU A 369 -0.31 19.83 -14.79
CA GLU A 369 -1.09 21.06 -14.77
C GLU A 369 -1.93 21.27 -13.50
N HIS A 370 -2.06 22.55 -13.11
CA HIS A 370 -3.11 23.04 -12.24
C HIS A 370 -4.44 23.02 -12.99
N MET A 371 -5.48 22.49 -12.38
CA MET A 371 -6.80 22.35 -13.00
C MET A 371 -7.85 23.18 -12.27
N SER A 372 -9.00 23.36 -12.92
CA SER A 372 -10.20 23.90 -12.29
C SER A 372 -10.78 22.93 -11.26
N GLY A 373 -11.48 23.47 -10.25
CA GLY A 373 -12.25 22.68 -9.30
C GLY A 373 -13.28 21.78 -9.99
N PHE A 374 -13.64 20.68 -9.32
CA PHE A 374 -14.53 19.66 -9.86
C PHE A 374 -15.47 19.12 -8.80
N ALA A 375 -16.55 18.47 -9.24
CA ALA A 375 -17.50 17.81 -8.35
C ALA A 375 -17.49 16.29 -8.59
N SER A 376 -17.47 15.51 -7.53
CA SER A 376 -17.55 14.05 -7.58
C SER A 376 -18.17 13.52 -6.29
N GLU A 377 -18.97 12.45 -6.39
CA GLU A 377 -19.55 11.74 -5.24
C GLU A 377 -20.30 12.62 -4.24
N GLY A 378 -20.91 13.72 -4.71
CA GLY A 378 -21.66 14.64 -3.88
C GLY A 378 -20.83 15.67 -3.10
N TYR A 379 -19.53 15.80 -3.43
CA TYR A 379 -18.64 16.83 -2.91
C TYR A 379 -18.08 17.70 -4.03
N HIS A 380 -17.68 18.92 -3.67
CA HIS A 380 -16.89 19.83 -4.47
C HIS A 380 -15.44 19.84 -3.99
N TYR A 381 -14.50 19.84 -4.93
CA TYR A 381 -13.07 19.80 -4.70
C TYR A 381 -12.41 20.98 -5.41
N GLU A 382 -11.54 21.68 -4.69
CA GLU A 382 -10.81 22.85 -5.18
C GLU A 382 -9.31 22.60 -5.14
N TYR A 383 -8.58 23.48 -5.82
CA TYR A 383 -7.12 23.48 -5.89
C TYR A 383 -6.48 22.17 -6.41
N PRO A 384 -7.00 21.56 -7.50
CA PRO A 384 -6.42 20.34 -8.03
C PRO A 384 -5.11 20.58 -8.80
N ILE A 385 -4.11 19.74 -8.50
CA ILE A 385 -2.86 19.60 -9.25
C ILE A 385 -2.79 18.16 -9.76
N ARG A 386 -2.62 18.00 -11.07
CA ARG A 386 -2.41 16.67 -11.65
C ARG A 386 -1.01 16.18 -11.33
N TYR A 387 -0.85 14.93 -10.93
CA TYR A 387 0.46 14.27 -10.87
C TYR A 387 0.50 12.94 -11.63
N ASP A 388 -0.66 12.49 -12.13
CA ASP A 388 -0.79 11.20 -12.79
C ASP A 388 -2.01 11.17 -13.76
N GLY A 389 -2.11 10.15 -14.61
CA GLY A 389 -3.16 9.97 -15.62
C GLY A 389 -4.57 9.92 -15.03
N GLY A 390 -4.73 9.41 -13.80
CA GLY A 390 -6.01 9.36 -13.09
C GLY A 390 -6.08 10.19 -11.79
N ASN A 391 -4.95 10.53 -11.19
CA ASN A 391 -4.90 10.98 -9.79
C ASN A 391 -4.42 12.43 -9.62
N LEU A 392 -4.94 13.08 -8.57
CA LEU A 392 -4.77 14.51 -8.28
C LEU A 392 -4.37 14.73 -6.83
N LEU A 393 -3.59 15.79 -6.56
CA LEU A 393 -3.57 16.42 -5.24
C LEU A 393 -4.68 17.48 -5.23
N HIS A 394 -5.54 17.52 -4.22
CA HIS A 394 -6.58 18.54 -4.13
C HIS A 394 -7.04 18.76 -2.68
N GLN A 395 -7.70 19.89 -2.42
CA GLN A 395 -8.31 20.18 -1.12
C GLN A 395 -9.35 19.11 -0.74
N LEU A 396 -9.56 18.86 0.55
CA LEU A 396 -10.68 18.07 1.06
C LEU A 396 -12.01 18.46 0.39
N GLY A 397 -12.88 17.48 0.19
CA GLY A 397 -14.19 17.72 -0.38
C GLY A 397 -15.07 18.52 0.57
N HIS A 398 -15.90 19.41 0.02
CA HIS A 398 -16.92 20.11 0.80
C HIS A 398 -18.30 20.00 0.17
N LYS A 399 -19.32 20.19 0.99
CA LYS A 399 -20.70 20.41 0.55
C LYS A 399 -21.07 21.87 0.77
N GLU A 400 -21.79 22.45 -0.17
CA GLU A 400 -22.36 23.78 0.04
C GLU A 400 -23.57 23.68 0.98
N ARG A 401 -23.51 24.36 2.14
CA ARG A 401 -24.60 24.45 3.10
C ARG A 401 -24.83 25.90 3.49
N SER A 402 -26.02 26.41 3.20
CA SER A 402 -26.38 27.82 3.47
C SER A 402 -25.41 28.82 2.83
N GLY A 403 -24.92 28.52 1.61
CA GLY A 403 -23.94 29.35 0.89
C GLY A 403 -22.51 29.29 1.44
N ARG A 404 -22.19 28.29 2.30
CA ARG A 404 -20.87 28.09 2.90
C ARG A 404 -20.32 26.69 2.61
N ASN A 405 -19.00 26.59 2.55
CA ASN A 405 -18.31 25.33 2.32
C ASN A 405 -18.18 24.55 3.63
N ASP A 406 -18.91 23.45 3.74
CA ASP A 406 -18.88 22.56 4.90
C ASP A 406 -17.97 21.35 4.60
N PHE A 407 -16.82 21.32 5.27
CA PHE A 407 -15.82 20.26 5.18
C PHE A 407 -15.98 19.17 6.26
N SER A 408 -16.94 19.33 7.19
CA SER A 408 -17.00 18.53 8.43
C SER A 408 -17.01 17.02 8.21
N GLU A 409 -17.61 16.54 7.12
CA GLU A 409 -17.66 15.11 6.77
C GLU A 409 -16.32 14.56 6.25
N GLN A 410 -15.50 15.40 5.61
CA GLN A 410 -14.23 14.98 5.01
C GLN A 410 -13.06 15.23 5.96
N THR A 411 -13.18 16.20 6.87
CA THR A 411 -12.17 16.45 7.91
C THR A 411 -11.99 15.26 8.85
N THR A 412 -13.03 14.46 9.10
CA THR A 412 -12.92 13.25 9.95
C THR A 412 -12.09 12.14 9.32
N GLU A 413 -11.95 12.17 7.99
CA GLU A 413 -11.18 11.19 7.22
C GLU A 413 -9.71 11.62 7.01
N LEU A 414 -9.36 12.86 7.37
CA LEU A 414 -8.00 13.37 7.25
C LEU A 414 -7.04 12.58 8.14
N GLY A 415 -5.94 12.08 7.57
CA GLY A 415 -5.02 11.17 8.27
C GLY A 415 -5.36 9.69 8.12
N SER A 416 -6.25 9.33 7.19
CA SER A 416 -6.63 7.93 6.89
C SER A 416 -6.73 7.67 5.38
N LYS A 417 -6.71 6.39 4.97
CA LYS A 417 -7.04 6.00 3.60
C LYS A 417 -8.55 6.15 3.37
N ALA A 418 -8.96 7.15 2.58
CA ALA A 418 -10.38 7.48 2.40
C ALA A 418 -10.73 8.06 1.02
N SER A 419 -9.75 8.16 0.11
CA SER A 419 -9.93 8.74 -1.21
C SER A 419 -10.16 7.67 -2.29
N HIS A 420 -10.34 8.13 -3.53
CA HIS A 420 -10.38 7.28 -4.72
C HIS A 420 -9.12 7.52 -5.57
N GLY A 421 -7.96 7.13 -5.03
CA GLY A 421 -6.64 7.29 -5.65
C GLY A 421 -6.01 8.69 -5.51
N CYS A 422 -6.80 9.74 -5.32
CA CYS A 422 -6.31 11.11 -5.13
C CYS A 422 -5.66 11.33 -3.75
N ILE A 423 -4.87 12.41 -3.63
CA ILE A 423 -4.30 12.86 -2.35
C ILE A 423 -5.13 14.04 -1.87
N ARG A 424 -5.86 13.87 -0.76
CA ARG A 424 -6.67 14.92 -0.15
C ARG A 424 -5.84 15.72 0.85
N LEU A 425 -5.86 17.04 0.67
CA LEU A 425 -5.08 18.02 1.43
C LEU A 425 -5.99 18.83 2.36
N PRO A 426 -5.50 19.28 3.52
CA PRO A 426 -6.29 20.07 4.46
C PRO A 426 -6.76 21.39 3.83
N ASN A 427 -7.98 21.81 4.17
CA ASN A 427 -8.51 23.11 3.80
C ASN A 427 -7.96 24.23 4.70
N GLN A 428 -7.74 23.95 5.99
CA GLN A 428 -7.19 24.90 6.94
C GLN A 428 -5.65 24.87 6.92
N PRO A 429 -4.98 26.03 7.09
CA PRO A 429 -3.53 26.09 7.25
C PRO A 429 -3.09 25.38 8.54
N ASN A 430 -1.94 24.71 8.47
CA ASN A 430 -1.25 24.24 9.67
C ASN A 430 -0.51 25.38 10.38
N GLU A 431 0.29 25.06 11.39
CA GLU A 431 1.05 26.04 12.19
C GLU A 431 2.06 26.86 11.35
N ASP A 432 2.55 26.30 10.24
CA ASP A 432 3.45 26.96 9.29
C ASP A 432 2.71 27.72 8.18
N GLY A 433 1.39 27.80 8.24
CA GLY A 433 0.56 28.46 7.25
C GLY A 433 0.28 27.64 5.99
N VAL A 434 0.62 26.35 5.94
CA VAL A 434 0.50 25.55 4.71
C VAL A 434 -0.82 24.78 4.65
N ASN A 435 -1.51 24.86 3.52
CA ASN A 435 -2.73 24.09 3.18
C ASN A 435 -2.78 23.77 1.67
N ALA A 436 -3.91 23.22 1.21
CA ALA A 436 -4.14 22.95 -0.21
C ALA A 436 -3.98 24.18 -1.13
N TYR A 437 -4.49 25.35 -0.72
CA TYR A 437 -4.38 26.58 -1.50
C TYR A 437 -2.93 27.05 -1.60
N TRP A 438 -2.18 26.97 -0.50
CA TRP A 438 -0.76 27.31 -0.50
C TRP A 438 0.01 26.44 -1.49
N LEU A 439 -0.18 25.12 -1.45
CA LEU A 439 0.48 24.20 -2.38
C LEU A 439 0.13 24.55 -3.83
N TRP A 440 -1.15 24.75 -4.13
CA TRP A 440 -1.62 25.13 -5.46
C TRP A 440 -1.10 26.48 -5.96
N THR A 441 -0.74 27.40 -5.05
CA THR A 441 -0.17 28.70 -5.42
C THR A 441 1.35 28.74 -5.49
N HIS A 442 2.04 27.73 -4.96
CA HIS A 442 3.50 27.72 -4.82
C HIS A 442 4.20 26.58 -5.56
N LEU A 443 3.53 25.46 -5.84
CA LEU A 443 4.16 24.29 -6.45
C LEU A 443 4.28 24.44 -7.97
N PRO A 444 5.50 24.61 -8.52
CA PRO A 444 5.68 24.74 -9.95
C PRO A 444 5.43 23.41 -10.69
N TYR A 445 5.28 23.52 -12.01
CA TYR A 445 5.23 22.38 -12.93
C TYR A 445 6.47 21.49 -12.77
N HIS A 446 6.28 20.17 -12.90
CA HIS A 446 7.31 19.13 -12.68
C HIS A 446 7.93 19.12 -11.27
N THR A 447 7.19 19.55 -10.25
CA THR A 447 7.60 19.27 -8.86
C THR A 447 7.60 17.76 -8.63
N ARG A 448 8.66 17.24 -8.02
CA ARG A 448 8.74 15.83 -7.69
C ARG A 448 7.78 15.48 -6.55
N LEU A 449 6.96 14.46 -6.75
CA LEU A 449 6.15 13.79 -5.73
C LEU A 449 6.58 12.34 -5.62
N ILE A 450 7.11 11.94 -4.47
CA ILE A 450 7.43 10.55 -4.15
C ILE A 450 6.36 10.03 -3.19
N ILE A 451 5.80 8.86 -3.48
CA ILE A 451 4.76 8.20 -2.68
C ILE A 451 5.33 6.88 -2.19
N LEU A 452 5.65 6.80 -0.90
CA LEU A 452 6.13 5.58 -0.25
C LEU A 452 4.99 4.57 -0.11
N ASP A 453 5.28 3.30 -0.37
CA ASP A 453 4.29 2.22 -0.28
C ASP A 453 4.01 1.81 1.18
N ASP A 454 2.86 1.18 1.38
CA ASP A 454 2.45 0.54 2.63
C ASP A 454 2.04 -0.91 2.38
N SER A 455 2.98 -1.66 1.79
CA SER A 455 2.80 -3.03 1.32
C SER A 455 2.09 -3.93 2.33
N ILE A 456 2.44 -3.84 3.62
CA ILE A 456 1.82 -4.58 4.71
C ILE A 456 0.31 -4.33 4.82
N GLN A 457 -0.10 -3.06 4.95
CA GLN A 457 -1.52 -2.70 5.09
C GLN A 457 -2.29 -3.09 3.83
N ARG A 458 -1.70 -2.88 2.64
CA ARG A 458 -2.30 -3.30 1.37
C ARG A 458 -2.52 -4.82 1.31
N MET A 459 -1.54 -5.60 1.76
CA MET A 459 -1.65 -7.06 1.82
C MET A 459 -2.72 -7.52 2.81
N GLU A 460 -2.83 -6.87 3.98
CA GLU A 460 -3.89 -7.13 4.95
C GLU A 460 -5.28 -6.81 4.39
N ASP A 461 -5.45 -5.62 3.80
CA ASP A 461 -6.70 -5.18 3.18
C ASP A 461 -7.13 -6.13 2.05
N GLU A 462 -6.18 -6.57 1.22
CA GLU A 462 -6.43 -7.54 0.15
C GLU A 462 -6.83 -8.91 0.71
N ALA A 463 -6.12 -9.40 1.74
CA ALA A 463 -6.43 -10.67 2.37
C ALA A 463 -7.83 -10.67 3.02
N LEU A 464 -8.20 -9.58 3.71
CA LEU A 464 -9.53 -9.37 4.26
C LEU A 464 -10.60 -9.32 3.15
N ALA A 465 -10.35 -8.57 2.07
CA ALA A 465 -11.27 -8.47 0.94
C ALA A 465 -11.50 -9.83 0.25
N ASN A 466 -10.43 -10.61 0.08
CA ASN A 466 -10.50 -11.98 -0.46
C ASN A 466 -11.25 -12.94 0.46
N ALA A 467 -11.17 -12.73 1.78
CA ALA A 467 -11.95 -13.44 2.78
C ALA A 467 -13.40 -12.92 2.90
N GLY A 468 -13.76 -11.82 2.25
CA GLY A 468 -15.07 -11.18 2.40
C GLY A 468 -15.28 -10.51 3.77
N LEU A 469 -14.19 -10.13 4.44
CA LEU A 469 -14.16 -9.47 5.74
C LEU A 469 -13.81 -7.99 5.58
N SER A 470 -14.21 -7.17 6.56
CA SER A 470 -13.86 -5.75 6.63
C SER A 470 -12.76 -5.44 7.64
N GLU A 471 -12.55 -6.33 8.62
CA GLU A 471 -11.61 -6.15 9.73
C GLU A 471 -11.08 -7.53 10.19
N MET A 472 -9.93 -7.53 10.86
CA MET A 472 -9.33 -8.73 11.44
C MET A 472 -10.22 -9.36 12.53
N PRO A 473 -10.21 -10.70 12.70
CA PRO A 473 -10.88 -11.36 13.82
C PRO A 473 -10.37 -10.85 15.17
N THR A 474 -11.27 -10.56 16.10
CA THR A 474 -10.92 -10.02 17.43
C THR A 474 -11.17 -10.99 18.59
N ASP A 475 -11.96 -12.03 18.40
CA ASP A 475 -12.29 -13.05 19.42
C ASP A 475 -11.40 -14.29 19.26
N LEU A 476 -10.09 -14.10 19.46
CA LEU A 476 -9.08 -15.14 19.28
C LEU A 476 -8.72 -15.81 20.62
N LYS A 477 -8.63 -17.14 20.63
CA LYS A 477 -8.09 -17.89 21.78
C LYS A 477 -6.60 -17.54 21.95
N PRO A 478 -6.12 -17.23 23.17
CA PRO A 478 -4.71 -16.94 23.38
C PRO A 478 -3.87 -18.23 23.22
N ALA A 479 -2.85 -18.20 22.35
CA ALA A 479 -1.84 -19.25 22.31
C ALA A 479 -0.79 -19.04 23.42
N GLN A 480 -0.24 -20.13 23.94
CA GLN A 480 0.87 -20.10 24.89
C GLN A 480 2.19 -20.25 24.13
N ALA A 481 3.26 -19.58 24.57
CA ALA A 481 4.59 -19.81 24.01
C ALA A 481 5.09 -21.23 24.34
N LEU A 482 5.88 -21.83 23.44
CA LEU A 482 6.50 -23.14 23.67
C LEU A 482 7.41 -23.13 24.91
N PRO A 483 7.09 -23.87 25.99
CA PRO A 483 7.96 -23.90 27.17
C PRO A 483 9.28 -24.62 26.89
N GLU A 484 10.30 -24.37 27.71
CA GLU A 484 11.53 -25.18 27.70
C GLU A 484 11.22 -26.65 28.01
N LEU A 485 11.95 -27.57 27.36
CA LEU A 485 11.83 -29.01 27.60
C LEU A 485 12.34 -29.35 29.01
N LYS A 486 11.53 -30.02 29.83
CA LYS A 486 11.92 -30.35 31.21
C LYS A 486 12.72 -31.65 31.29
N THR A 487 13.50 -31.79 32.37
CA THR A 487 14.19 -33.05 32.69
C THR A 487 13.19 -34.20 32.82
N GLY A 488 13.35 -35.23 31.98
CA GLY A 488 12.48 -36.40 31.95
C GLY A 488 11.39 -36.35 30.88
N GLU A 489 11.23 -35.23 30.18
CA GLU A 489 10.40 -35.13 28.97
C GLU A 489 11.21 -35.53 27.73
N THR A 490 10.53 -36.16 26.78
CA THR A 490 11.04 -36.49 25.45
C THR A 490 10.36 -35.60 24.42
N GLU A 491 11.11 -35.13 23.43
CA GLU A 491 10.57 -34.37 22.28
C GLU A 491 10.83 -35.13 20.98
N ILE A 492 9.78 -35.24 20.16
CA ILE A 492 9.80 -35.76 18.79
C ILE A 492 9.35 -34.64 17.86
N VAL A 493 10.19 -34.30 16.89
CA VAL A 493 9.95 -33.22 15.93
C VAL A 493 9.40 -33.79 14.63
N ILE A 494 8.24 -33.32 14.18
CA ILE A 494 7.62 -33.74 12.91
C ILE A 494 7.34 -32.51 12.06
N THR A 495 7.80 -32.48 10.82
CA THR A 495 7.41 -31.42 9.87
C THR A 495 6.26 -31.89 8.99
N LEU A 496 5.20 -31.10 8.94
CA LEU A 496 4.05 -31.32 8.08
C LEU A 496 4.14 -30.39 6.86
N GLY A 497 3.96 -30.96 5.66
CA GLY A 497 3.86 -30.22 4.41
C GLY A 497 2.52 -30.45 3.71
N GLY A 498 2.09 -29.44 2.94
CA GLY A 498 0.85 -29.45 2.17
C GLY A 498 0.90 -30.30 0.90
N ASP A 499 0.18 -29.84 -0.11
CA ASP A 499 -0.02 -30.56 -1.37
C ASP A 499 1.28 -30.65 -2.20
N ALA A 500 1.70 -31.88 -2.50
CA ALA A 500 2.88 -32.21 -3.29
C ALA A 500 2.49 -33.03 -4.53
N VAL A 501 2.45 -32.37 -5.70
CA VAL A 501 2.20 -33.01 -7.00
C VAL A 501 3.53 -33.30 -7.68
N LEU A 502 4.09 -34.48 -7.42
CA LEU A 502 5.30 -34.99 -8.09
C LEU A 502 4.98 -35.50 -9.51
N GLY A 503 4.51 -34.63 -10.40
CA GLY A 503 4.05 -35.06 -11.71
C GLY A 503 3.48 -33.93 -12.55
N THR A 504 2.84 -34.27 -13.66
CA THR A 504 2.15 -33.27 -14.48
C THR A 504 0.95 -33.89 -15.21
N ARG A 505 0.29 -33.09 -16.06
CA ARG A 505 -0.81 -33.52 -16.93
C ARG A 505 -0.25 -34.16 -18.20
N GLU A 506 -0.95 -35.15 -18.74
CA GLU A 506 -0.52 -35.82 -19.98
C GLU A 506 -0.37 -34.87 -21.18
N SER A 507 -1.22 -33.84 -21.26
CA SER A 507 -1.14 -32.81 -22.31
C SER A 507 0.16 -32.00 -22.26
N TRP A 508 0.78 -31.88 -21.10
CA TRP A 508 1.94 -31.00 -20.86
C TRP A 508 3.25 -31.76 -20.73
N TRP A 509 3.24 -33.09 -20.77
CA TRP A 509 4.41 -33.93 -20.51
C TRP A 509 5.65 -33.59 -21.36
N LYS A 510 5.44 -32.98 -22.54
CA LYS A 510 6.50 -32.63 -23.50
C LYS A 510 6.78 -31.13 -23.59
N GLU A 511 6.11 -30.32 -22.78
CA GLU A 511 6.33 -28.87 -22.76
C GLU A 511 7.63 -28.54 -22.01
N GLU A 512 8.34 -27.51 -22.47
CA GLU A 512 9.65 -27.10 -21.92
C GLU A 512 9.51 -26.62 -20.46
N GLU A 513 8.35 -26.06 -20.11
CA GLU A 513 8.08 -25.54 -18.77
C GLU A 513 7.53 -26.61 -17.81
N SER A 514 7.43 -27.88 -18.23
CA SER A 514 6.80 -28.94 -17.45
C SER A 514 7.70 -29.50 -16.35
N PHE A 515 7.09 -30.01 -15.28
CA PHE A 515 7.83 -30.64 -14.19
C PHE A 515 8.80 -31.74 -14.67
N PRO A 516 8.43 -32.67 -15.57
CA PRO A 516 9.38 -33.63 -16.14
C PRO A 516 10.55 -32.99 -16.91
N ALA A 517 10.33 -31.86 -17.59
CA ALA A 517 11.39 -31.15 -18.30
C ALA A 517 12.40 -30.52 -17.32
N TYR A 518 11.93 -29.81 -16.30
CA TYR A 518 12.77 -29.28 -15.21
C TYR A 518 13.53 -30.39 -14.49
N LEU A 519 12.85 -31.47 -14.12
CA LEU A 519 13.47 -32.61 -13.45
C LEU A 519 14.53 -33.30 -14.32
N GLY A 520 14.32 -33.33 -15.65
CA GLY A 520 15.29 -33.86 -16.60
C GLY A 520 16.57 -33.01 -16.73
N LEU A 521 16.45 -31.70 -16.48
CA LEU A 521 17.57 -30.75 -16.48
C LEU A 521 18.32 -30.75 -15.14
N GLU A 522 17.59 -30.66 -14.03
CA GLU A 522 18.13 -30.40 -12.69
C GLU A 522 18.35 -31.67 -11.85
N GLY A 523 17.63 -32.75 -12.15
CA GLY A 523 17.72 -34.05 -11.48
C GLY A 523 16.86 -34.21 -10.23
N MET A 524 16.82 -35.43 -9.67
CA MET A 524 15.87 -35.83 -8.62
C MET A 524 16.01 -35.09 -7.27
N ARG A 525 17.16 -34.46 -7.00
CA ARG A 525 17.37 -33.67 -5.77
C ARG A 525 16.75 -32.28 -5.83
N TYR A 526 16.46 -31.80 -7.03
CA TYR A 526 16.11 -30.40 -7.24
C TYR A 526 14.81 -29.96 -6.55
N PRO A 527 13.67 -30.69 -6.65
CA PRO A 527 12.37 -30.16 -6.23
C PRO A 527 12.35 -29.65 -4.78
N PHE A 528 12.83 -30.41 -3.79
CA PHE A 528 12.83 -29.95 -2.40
C PHE A 528 14.19 -29.42 -1.91
N SER A 529 15.13 -29.15 -2.82
CA SER A 529 16.47 -28.67 -2.44
C SER A 529 16.46 -27.33 -1.70
N GLY A 530 15.39 -26.53 -1.82
CA GLY A 530 15.22 -25.28 -1.06
C GLY A 530 14.74 -25.47 0.39
N LEU A 531 14.29 -26.68 0.75
CA LEU A 531 13.74 -27.00 2.07
C LEU A 531 14.43 -28.21 2.75
N VAL A 532 15.38 -28.86 2.09
CA VAL A 532 16.02 -30.08 2.60
C VAL A 532 16.65 -29.91 3.98
N ASP A 533 17.18 -28.73 4.31
CA ASP A 533 17.75 -28.46 5.64
C ASP A 533 16.67 -28.34 6.72
N VAL A 534 15.47 -27.90 6.36
CA VAL A 534 14.30 -27.86 7.27
C VAL A 534 13.88 -29.28 7.61
N PHE A 535 13.76 -30.13 6.59
CA PHE A 535 13.36 -31.54 6.72
C PHE A 535 14.43 -32.40 7.39
N ALA A 536 15.71 -32.20 7.06
CA ALA A 536 16.81 -32.91 7.72
C ALA A 536 16.99 -32.54 9.20
N GLY A 537 16.35 -31.46 9.67
CA GLY A 537 16.38 -31.01 11.05
C GLY A 537 15.31 -31.62 11.96
N ASP A 538 14.39 -32.42 11.43
CA ASP A 538 13.33 -33.09 12.20
C ASP A 538 13.59 -34.59 12.38
N ASP A 539 12.70 -35.28 13.11
CA ASP A 539 12.72 -36.73 13.23
C ASP A 539 11.89 -37.42 12.11
N MET A 540 10.96 -36.70 11.49
CA MET A 540 10.11 -37.16 10.39
C MET A 540 9.45 -36.00 9.64
N THR A 541 9.47 -36.03 8.31
CA THR A 541 8.63 -35.18 7.45
C THR A 541 7.48 -35.98 6.82
N LEU A 542 6.26 -35.42 6.90
CA LEU A 542 5.03 -35.91 6.28
C LEU A 542 4.47 -34.89 5.27
N VAL A 543 4.24 -35.31 4.02
CA VAL A 543 3.61 -34.48 2.97
C VAL A 543 2.39 -35.16 2.33
N ASN A 544 1.46 -34.39 1.73
CA ASN A 544 0.37 -34.98 0.94
C ASN A 544 0.82 -35.25 -0.50
N LEU A 545 0.98 -36.52 -0.88
CA LEU A 545 1.35 -36.92 -2.25
C LEU A 545 0.11 -36.91 -3.15
N GLU A 546 -0.12 -35.79 -3.81
CA GLU A 546 -1.36 -35.52 -4.57
C GLU A 546 -1.28 -35.90 -6.05
N CYS A 547 -0.73 -37.09 -6.33
CA CYS A 547 -0.64 -37.61 -7.70
C CYS A 547 -0.60 -39.13 -7.74
N VAL A 548 -0.75 -39.70 -8.94
CA VAL A 548 -0.50 -41.12 -9.19
C VAL A 548 0.96 -41.32 -9.62
N LEU A 549 1.63 -42.33 -9.06
CA LEU A 549 2.95 -42.77 -9.51
C LEU A 549 2.79 -43.99 -10.43
N LYS A 550 3.00 -43.79 -11.73
CA LYS A 550 2.82 -44.82 -12.76
C LYS A 550 3.64 -44.51 -14.01
N ASP A 551 4.33 -45.51 -14.55
CA ASP A 551 5.29 -45.29 -15.66
C ASP A 551 4.63 -45.09 -17.02
N ASP A 552 3.44 -45.67 -17.23
CA ASP A 552 2.70 -45.54 -18.49
C ASP A 552 1.39 -44.72 -18.30
N PRO A 553 0.93 -44.01 -19.34
CA PRO A 553 -0.23 -43.11 -19.23
C PRO A 553 -1.58 -43.81 -19.40
N SER A 554 -1.63 -45.14 -19.52
CA SER A 554 -2.91 -45.84 -19.73
C SER A 554 -3.79 -45.86 -18.48
N GLY A 555 -5.10 -45.90 -18.66
CA GLY A 555 -6.08 -46.00 -17.57
C GLY A 555 -6.48 -44.66 -16.96
N GLU A 556 -6.05 -43.55 -17.55
CA GLU A 556 -6.46 -42.19 -17.17
C GLU A 556 -7.99 -42.04 -17.15
N ASP A 557 -8.53 -41.51 -16.05
CA ASP A 557 -9.93 -41.14 -15.92
C ASP A 557 -10.22 -39.81 -16.64
N LYS A 558 -10.55 -39.94 -17.92
CA LYS A 558 -10.85 -38.81 -18.81
C LYS A 558 -12.14 -38.06 -18.46
N THR A 559 -12.90 -38.50 -17.45
CA THR A 559 -14.05 -37.76 -16.95
C THR A 559 -13.65 -36.61 -16.02
N LYS A 560 -12.42 -36.65 -15.45
CA LYS A 560 -11.88 -35.58 -14.62
C LYS A 560 -11.18 -34.51 -15.46
N PRO A 561 -11.30 -33.21 -15.11
CA PRO A 561 -10.60 -32.14 -15.83
C PRO A 561 -9.08 -32.17 -15.60
N TYR A 562 -8.66 -32.48 -14.38
CA TYR A 562 -7.25 -32.53 -13.97
C TYR A 562 -6.88 -33.94 -13.51
N ARG A 563 -5.79 -34.46 -14.09
CA ARG A 563 -5.23 -35.76 -13.76
C ARG A 563 -3.71 -35.62 -13.68
N PHE A 564 -3.12 -36.03 -12.57
CA PHE A 564 -1.69 -35.85 -12.32
C PHE A 564 -0.96 -37.18 -12.23
N ARG A 565 0.09 -37.33 -13.05
CA ARG A 565 0.94 -38.52 -13.06
C ARG A 565 2.40 -38.15 -12.89
N GLY A 566 3.06 -38.85 -11.98
CA GLY A 566 4.50 -38.96 -11.86
C GLY A 566 4.98 -40.34 -12.31
N LEU A 567 6.27 -40.49 -12.59
CA LEU A 567 6.88 -41.80 -12.80
C LEU A 567 7.09 -42.51 -11.46
N THR A 568 7.11 -43.83 -11.46
CA THR A 568 7.36 -44.60 -10.21
C THR A 568 8.72 -44.26 -9.60
N SER A 569 9.72 -43.93 -10.42
CA SER A 569 11.04 -43.45 -9.97
C SER A 569 11.00 -42.12 -9.21
N TYR A 570 9.92 -41.35 -9.28
CA TYR A 570 9.83 -40.05 -8.58
C TYR A 570 9.68 -40.21 -7.06
N THR A 571 9.49 -41.43 -6.54
CA THR A 571 9.69 -41.70 -5.11
C THR A 571 11.10 -41.35 -4.63
N GLU A 572 12.09 -41.37 -5.53
CA GLU A 572 13.47 -40.99 -5.22
C GLU A 572 13.56 -39.53 -4.74
N ILE A 573 12.74 -38.63 -5.31
CA ILE A 573 12.67 -37.22 -4.92
C ILE A 573 12.38 -37.08 -3.42
N LEU A 574 11.42 -37.85 -2.91
CA LEU A 574 11.06 -37.84 -1.49
C LEU A 574 12.23 -38.32 -0.62
N THR A 575 12.81 -39.47 -0.96
CA THR A 575 13.92 -40.06 -0.17
C THR A 575 15.18 -39.20 -0.16
N LEU A 576 15.46 -38.48 -1.26
CA LEU A 576 16.64 -37.61 -1.36
C LEU A 576 16.47 -36.28 -0.61
N SER A 577 15.26 -35.98 -0.15
CA SER A 577 14.85 -34.72 0.44
C SER A 577 14.55 -34.81 1.94
N SER A 578 14.87 -35.94 2.59
CA SER A 578 14.53 -36.22 3.99
C SER A 578 13.02 -36.19 4.24
N ILE A 579 12.25 -36.84 3.36
CA ILE A 579 10.82 -37.09 3.55
C ILE A 579 10.62 -38.58 3.79
N GLU A 580 10.02 -38.93 4.93
CA GLU A 580 9.90 -40.32 5.38
C GLU A 580 8.48 -40.89 5.17
N GLN A 581 7.47 -40.01 5.08
CA GLN A 581 6.07 -40.41 5.06
C GLN A 581 5.24 -39.57 4.08
N VAL A 582 4.30 -40.21 3.39
CA VAL A 582 3.29 -39.51 2.59
C VAL A 582 1.84 -39.86 2.96
N ASN A 583 0.97 -38.86 3.01
CA ASN A 583 -0.47 -39.09 2.94
C ASN A 583 -0.91 -39.29 1.49
N ILE A 584 -1.70 -40.32 1.23
CA ILE A 584 -2.27 -40.60 -0.10
C ILE A 584 -3.78 -40.35 -0.16
N ALA A 585 -4.41 -39.93 0.95
CA ALA A 585 -5.86 -39.74 1.05
C ALA A 585 -6.38 -38.48 0.32
N ASN A 586 -6.10 -38.32 -0.96
CA ASN A 586 -6.51 -37.17 -1.77
C ASN A 586 -7.37 -37.53 -2.98
N ASN A 587 -7.94 -36.52 -3.64
CA ASN A 587 -8.81 -36.67 -4.82
C ASN A 587 -8.05 -37.19 -6.07
N HIS A 588 -6.73 -37.05 -6.15
CA HIS A 588 -5.88 -37.43 -7.30
C HIS A 588 -5.34 -38.86 -7.24
N TYR A 589 -5.34 -39.51 -6.08
CA TYR A 589 -4.97 -40.92 -5.91
C TYR A 589 -5.76 -41.90 -6.83
N VAL A 590 -6.93 -41.48 -7.31
CA VAL A 590 -7.82 -42.28 -8.17
C VAL A 590 -7.72 -41.95 -9.67
N ASP A 591 -6.85 -41.02 -10.09
CA ASP A 591 -6.80 -40.49 -11.46
C ASP A 591 -6.58 -41.54 -12.56
N TYR A 592 -5.96 -42.67 -12.22
CA TYR A 592 -5.68 -43.78 -13.13
C TYR A 592 -6.38 -45.08 -12.66
N GLY A 593 -7.50 -44.93 -11.96
CA GLY A 593 -8.33 -46.03 -11.49
C GLY A 593 -7.60 -47.02 -10.59
N ALA A 594 -8.01 -48.29 -10.66
CA ALA A 594 -7.43 -49.35 -9.83
C ALA A 594 -5.95 -49.61 -10.13
N ALA A 595 -5.54 -49.53 -11.40
CA ALA A 595 -4.16 -49.75 -11.82
C ALA A 595 -3.24 -48.64 -11.26
N GLY A 596 -3.66 -47.38 -11.32
CA GLY A 596 -2.93 -46.26 -10.71
C GLY A 596 -2.73 -46.44 -9.21
N LYS A 597 -3.81 -46.75 -8.48
CA LYS A 597 -3.74 -46.99 -7.03
C LYS A 597 -2.76 -48.11 -6.65
N ILE A 598 -2.73 -49.19 -7.42
CA ILE A 598 -1.81 -50.31 -7.20
C ILE A 598 -0.38 -49.86 -7.47
N ALA A 599 -0.14 -49.25 -8.64
CA ALA A 599 1.19 -48.78 -9.03
C ALA A 599 1.78 -47.78 -8.01
N THR A 600 0.98 -46.83 -7.53
CA THR A 600 1.42 -45.88 -6.49
C THR A 600 1.85 -46.59 -5.22
N ARG A 601 1.06 -47.55 -4.70
CA ARG A 601 1.42 -48.28 -3.48
C ARG A 601 2.65 -49.15 -3.68
N GLU A 602 2.75 -49.85 -4.80
CA GLU A 602 3.90 -50.69 -5.11
C GLU A 602 5.18 -49.86 -5.24
N ALA A 603 5.11 -48.65 -5.83
CA ALA A 603 6.23 -47.72 -5.90
C ALA A 603 6.68 -47.27 -4.50
N LEU A 604 5.75 -46.80 -3.67
CA LEU A 604 6.04 -46.36 -2.29
C LEU A 604 6.64 -47.50 -1.44
N GLN A 605 6.06 -48.71 -1.53
CA GLN A 605 6.58 -49.88 -0.83
C GLN A 605 7.98 -50.28 -1.31
N SER A 606 8.21 -50.24 -2.63
CA SER A 606 9.50 -50.62 -3.22
C SER A 606 10.62 -49.64 -2.87
N SER A 607 10.28 -48.35 -2.66
CA SER A 607 11.24 -47.33 -2.21
C SER A 607 11.40 -47.27 -0.69
N GLY A 608 10.62 -48.04 0.08
CA GLY A 608 10.60 -47.96 1.54
C GLY A 608 9.93 -46.69 2.10
N MET A 609 9.13 -45.99 1.29
CA MET A 609 8.39 -44.80 1.71
C MET A 609 7.16 -45.20 2.53
N ALA A 610 7.05 -44.71 3.76
CA ALA A 610 5.87 -44.95 4.57
C ALA A 610 4.67 -44.18 4.01
N PHE A 611 3.46 -44.72 4.16
CA PHE A 611 2.25 -44.02 3.73
C PHE A 611 1.04 -44.34 4.59
N SER A 612 0.10 -43.41 4.64
CA SER A 612 -1.20 -43.56 5.29
C SER A 612 -2.31 -42.97 4.42
N GLY A 613 -3.56 -43.34 4.74
CA GLY A 613 -4.75 -42.82 4.07
C GLY A 613 -5.57 -43.89 3.35
N TYR A 614 -6.83 -43.61 3.04
CA TYR A 614 -7.74 -44.59 2.40
C TYR A 614 -7.87 -45.92 3.17
N GLY A 615 -7.86 -45.87 4.51
CA GLY A 615 -7.93 -47.03 5.40
C GLY A 615 -6.60 -47.75 5.63
N TYR A 616 -5.49 -47.25 5.08
CA TYR A 616 -4.14 -47.67 5.46
C TYR A 616 -3.65 -46.80 6.63
N THR A 617 -3.25 -47.46 7.71
CA THR A 617 -2.63 -46.82 8.88
C THR A 617 -1.12 -47.04 8.86
N PHE A 618 -0.38 -46.09 9.42
CA PHE A 618 1.05 -46.22 9.66
C PHE A 618 1.33 -45.98 11.15
N VAL A 619 2.11 -46.88 11.76
CA VAL A 619 2.50 -46.80 13.16
C VAL A 619 4.01 -46.70 13.19
N TRP A 620 4.51 -45.66 13.87
CA TRP A 620 5.93 -45.34 13.92
C TRP A 620 6.38 -45.24 15.37
N GLU A 621 7.45 -45.96 15.71
CA GLU A 621 8.08 -45.88 17.04
C GLU A 621 9.33 -45.02 16.93
N SER A 622 9.41 -43.97 17.75
CA SER A 622 10.58 -43.09 17.83
C SER A 622 10.82 -42.65 19.26
N LYS A 623 12.09 -42.66 19.69
CA LYS A 623 12.51 -42.27 21.05
C LYS A 623 11.73 -42.97 22.18
N GLY A 624 11.23 -44.17 21.94
CA GLY A 624 10.46 -44.96 22.90
C GLY A 624 8.96 -44.66 22.95
N HIS A 625 8.45 -43.81 22.06
CA HIS A 625 7.04 -43.46 21.94
C HIS A 625 6.45 -43.89 20.60
N VAL A 626 5.15 -44.20 20.59
CA VAL A 626 4.45 -44.72 19.41
C VAL A 626 3.50 -43.67 18.85
N ILE A 627 3.71 -43.26 17.60
CA ILE A 627 2.88 -42.27 16.88
C ILE A 627 2.12 -42.96 15.75
N GLY A 628 0.83 -42.65 15.63
CA GLY A 628 -0.08 -43.19 14.64
C GLY A 628 -0.44 -42.18 13.56
N PHE A 629 -0.52 -42.64 12.31
CA PHE A 629 -0.89 -41.83 11.15
C PHE A 629 -2.00 -42.50 10.35
N ALA A 630 -3.04 -41.74 10.04
CA ALA A 630 -4.15 -42.16 9.17
C ALA A 630 -4.70 -40.95 8.41
N GLY A 631 -5.66 -41.19 7.52
CA GLY A 631 -6.30 -40.07 6.82
C GLY A 631 -7.42 -40.46 5.87
N CYS A 632 -8.28 -39.50 5.57
CA CYS A 632 -9.35 -39.66 4.60
C CYS A 632 -9.60 -38.37 3.82
N ARG A 633 -10.26 -38.50 2.66
CA ARG A 633 -10.77 -37.34 1.93
C ARG A 633 -12.25 -37.12 2.21
N GLU A 634 -12.70 -35.90 1.97
CA GLU A 634 -14.06 -35.45 2.19
C GLU A 634 -15.13 -36.38 1.61
N THR A 635 -14.98 -36.85 0.37
CA THR A 635 -16.00 -37.72 -0.23
C THR A 635 -16.06 -39.10 0.43
N THR A 636 -14.95 -39.61 0.95
CA THR A 636 -14.91 -40.89 1.68
C THR A 636 -15.66 -40.74 2.99
N TYR A 637 -15.42 -39.65 3.71
CA TYR A 637 -16.15 -39.31 4.93
C TYR A 637 -17.66 -39.10 4.68
N LYS A 638 -18.04 -38.41 3.60
CA LYS A 638 -19.44 -38.24 3.20
C LYS A 638 -20.14 -39.58 2.91
N GLN A 639 -19.41 -40.55 2.36
CA GLN A 639 -19.94 -41.89 2.08
C GLN A 639 -20.02 -42.75 3.34
N ASP A 640 -19.07 -42.59 4.25
CA ASP A 640 -19.00 -43.33 5.51
C ASP A 640 -18.41 -42.46 6.63
N LYS A 641 -19.31 -41.87 7.43
CA LYS A 641 -18.96 -41.01 8.58
C LYS A 641 -18.18 -41.76 9.66
N GLN A 642 -18.21 -43.10 9.68
CA GLN A 642 -17.47 -43.93 10.64
C GLN A 642 -16.02 -44.22 10.19
N THR A 643 -15.60 -43.75 9.02
CA THR A 643 -14.23 -44.00 8.54
C THR A 643 -13.17 -43.45 9.50
N ILE A 644 -13.34 -42.21 9.96
CA ILE A 644 -12.39 -41.52 10.85
C ILE A 644 -12.27 -42.28 12.18
N ALA A 645 -13.40 -42.57 12.82
CA ALA A 645 -13.43 -43.27 14.09
C ALA A 645 -12.80 -44.67 14.02
N ARG A 646 -13.00 -45.41 12.92
CA ARG A 646 -12.39 -46.74 12.74
C ARG A 646 -10.89 -46.67 12.55
N ASP A 647 -10.41 -45.74 11.74
CA ASP A 647 -8.98 -45.57 11.48
C ASP A 647 -8.24 -45.20 12.78
N ILE A 648 -8.79 -44.25 13.55
CA ILE A 648 -8.19 -43.81 14.82
C ILE A 648 -8.30 -44.89 15.89
N ALA A 649 -9.42 -45.62 15.98
CA ALA A 649 -9.54 -46.76 16.88
C ALA A 649 -8.47 -47.83 16.60
N ALA A 650 -8.18 -48.12 15.31
CA ALA A 650 -7.13 -49.06 14.94
C ALA A 650 -5.73 -48.59 15.37
N LEU A 651 -5.46 -47.27 15.35
CA LEU A 651 -4.21 -46.70 15.85
C LEU A 651 -4.12 -46.77 17.38
N LYS A 652 -5.20 -46.45 18.09
CA LYS A 652 -5.24 -46.57 19.56
C LYS A 652 -5.10 -48.03 20.01
N ASP A 653 -5.73 -48.98 19.30
CA ASP A 653 -5.57 -50.42 19.53
C ASP A 653 -4.12 -50.91 19.27
N ALA A 654 -3.38 -50.22 18.40
CA ALA A 654 -1.96 -50.47 18.15
C ALA A 654 -1.03 -49.85 19.22
N GLY A 655 -1.58 -49.16 20.22
CA GLY A 655 -0.83 -48.55 21.32
C GLY A 655 -0.23 -47.19 20.99
N CYS A 656 -0.74 -46.49 19.97
CA CYS A 656 -0.28 -45.13 19.66
C CYS A 656 -0.62 -44.15 20.81
N GLU A 657 0.40 -43.46 21.31
CA GLU A 657 0.29 -42.42 22.33
C GLU A 657 -0.20 -41.10 21.73
N ALA A 658 0.26 -40.77 20.52
CA ALA A 658 -0.19 -39.62 19.74
C ALA A 658 -0.70 -40.04 18.35
N VAL A 659 -1.74 -39.38 17.84
CA VAL A 659 -2.37 -39.65 16.54
C VAL A 659 -2.43 -38.40 15.69
N ILE A 660 -1.84 -38.47 14.49
CA ILE A 660 -1.91 -37.44 13.45
C ILE A 660 -2.85 -37.92 12.34
N TYR A 661 -3.93 -37.18 12.10
CA TYR A 661 -4.96 -37.53 11.13
C TYR A 661 -4.99 -36.54 9.96
N SER A 662 -4.64 -37.00 8.75
CA SER A 662 -4.65 -36.16 7.55
C SER A 662 -6.03 -36.15 6.88
N CYS A 663 -6.52 -34.96 6.58
CA CYS A 663 -7.78 -34.75 5.90
C CYS A 663 -7.59 -33.96 4.60
N HIS A 664 -8.22 -34.42 3.54
CA HIS A 664 -8.19 -33.75 2.24
C HIS A 664 -9.59 -33.25 1.90
N TRP A 665 -9.84 -31.95 2.06
CA TRP A 665 -11.18 -31.36 2.26
C TRP A 665 -11.29 -29.89 1.84
N GLY A 666 -12.49 -29.32 1.90
CA GLY A 666 -12.66 -27.89 1.70
C GLY A 666 -12.86 -27.51 0.24
N THR A 667 -12.89 -26.20 -0.01
CA THR A 667 -13.18 -25.64 -1.34
C THR A 667 -11.89 -25.09 -1.94
N GLU A 668 -11.54 -25.51 -3.15
CA GLU A 668 -10.38 -24.98 -3.91
C GLU A 668 -10.40 -23.45 -3.94
N TYR A 669 -9.28 -22.84 -3.55
CA TYR A 669 -9.01 -21.40 -3.51
C TYR A 669 -9.92 -20.57 -2.61
N SER A 670 -10.68 -21.19 -1.69
CA SER A 670 -11.41 -20.46 -0.65
C SER A 670 -10.44 -19.94 0.41
N ALA A 671 -10.42 -18.62 0.63
CA ALA A 671 -9.59 -17.98 1.64
C ALA A 671 -9.93 -18.41 3.08
N LEU A 672 -11.18 -18.83 3.32
CA LEU A 672 -11.65 -19.29 4.62
C LEU A 672 -11.99 -20.77 4.61
N HIS A 673 -11.79 -21.45 5.75
CA HIS A 673 -12.28 -22.81 5.96
C HIS A 673 -13.82 -22.85 6.04
N ASN A 674 -14.41 -24.02 5.80
CA ASN A 674 -15.87 -24.21 5.79
C ASN A 674 -16.38 -25.15 6.88
N GLU A 675 -17.70 -25.13 7.11
CA GLU A 675 -18.37 -25.92 8.16
C GLU A 675 -18.09 -27.43 8.09
N LEU A 676 -17.84 -27.98 6.89
CA LEU A 676 -17.56 -29.41 6.74
C LEU A 676 -16.12 -29.75 7.16
N GLN A 677 -15.18 -28.82 6.98
CA GLN A 677 -13.83 -28.96 7.53
C GLN A 677 -13.90 -28.99 9.06
N GLU A 678 -14.67 -28.09 9.68
CA GLU A 678 -14.92 -28.09 11.13
C GLU A 678 -15.59 -29.40 11.60
N GLU A 679 -16.59 -29.90 10.87
CA GLU A 679 -17.27 -31.17 11.18
C GLU A 679 -16.29 -32.36 11.18
N MET A 680 -15.45 -32.45 10.14
CA MET A 680 -14.47 -33.53 10.02
C MET A 680 -13.35 -33.41 11.07
N ALA A 681 -12.86 -32.21 11.34
CA ALA A 681 -11.87 -31.97 12.38
C ALA A 681 -12.40 -32.39 13.75
N ARG A 682 -13.63 -31.98 14.10
CA ARG A 682 -14.30 -32.39 15.33
C ARG A 682 -14.46 -33.91 15.41
N ALA A 683 -14.89 -34.57 14.33
CA ALA A 683 -15.03 -36.02 14.31
C ALA A 683 -13.69 -36.76 14.52
N ALA A 684 -12.56 -36.19 14.06
CA ALA A 684 -11.24 -36.74 14.31
C ALA A 684 -10.79 -36.53 15.76
N ILE A 685 -11.01 -35.33 16.30
CA ILE A 685 -10.68 -34.98 17.70
C ILE A 685 -11.50 -35.83 18.67
N GLU A 686 -12.82 -35.92 18.49
CA GLU A 686 -13.72 -36.76 19.32
C GLU A 686 -13.34 -38.25 19.27
N ALA A 687 -12.70 -38.71 18.17
CA ALA A 687 -12.20 -40.07 18.04
C ALA A 687 -10.81 -40.28 18.68
N GLY A 688 -10.13 -39.21 19.09
CA GLY A 688 -8.83 -39.22 19.78
C GLY A 688 -7.63 -38.87 18.91
N ALA A 689 -7.81 -38.06 17.85
CA ALA A 689 -6.70 -37.44 17.14
C ALA A 689 -6.14 -36.26 17.94
N ASP A 690 -4.81 -36.17 18.01
CA ASP A 690 -4.08 -35.11 18.72
C ASP A 690 -3.69 -33.96 17.76
N VAL A 691 -3.52 -34.29 16.48
CA VAL A 691 -3.29 -33.33 15.40
C VAL A 691 -4.11 -33.70 14.17
N VAL A 692 -4.82 -32.73 13.59
CA VAL A 692 -5.55 -32.89 12.33
C VAL A 692 -4.93 -31.99 11.27
N VAL A 693 -4.58 -32.58 10.12
CA VAL A 693 -3.80 -31.90 9.07
C VAL A 693 -4.62 -31.81 7.78
N GLY A 694 -5.05 -30.60 7.45
CA GLY A 694 -5.84 -30.30 6.26
C GLY A 694 -5.00 -29.99 5.01
N THR A 695 -5.50 -30.44 3.87
CA THR A 695 -4.98 -30.21 2.50
C THR A 695 -6.14 -30.15 1.50
N HIS A 696 -5.89 -29.81 0.22
CA HIS A 696 -6.85 -29.65 -0.91
C HIS A 696 -7.20 -28.20 -1.32
N PRO A 697 -7.40 -27.22 -0.42
CA PRO A 697 -7.80 -25.88 -0.85
C PRO A 697 -6.79 -25.17 -1.77
N HIS A 698 -5.55 -25.66 -1.90
CA HIS A 698 -4.46 -25.07 -2.68
C HIS A 698 -4.05 -23.65 -2.22
N VAL A 699 -4.54 -23.22 -1.06
CA VAL A 699 -4.21 -21.97 -0.36
C VAL A 699 -3.99 -22.27 1.11
N VAL A 700 -3.22 -21.45 1.81
CA VAL A 700 -3.10 -21.53 3.27
C VAL A 700 -4.43 -21.13 3.93
N GLN A 701 -4.80 -21.85 4.98
CA GLN A 701 -5.96 -21.56 5.83
C GLN A 701 -5.53 -21.59 7.30
N GLY A 702 -6.43 -21.18 8.17
CA GLY A 702 -6.14 -20.95 9.58
C GLY A 702 -5.86 -22.21 10.39
N ILE A 703 -5.47 -21.98 11.64
CA ILE A 703 -5.32 -23.01 12.65
C ILE A 703 -6.34 -22.81 13.77
N ASP A 704 -6.77 -23.91 14.40
CA ASP A 704 -7.59 -23.87 15.60
C ASP A 704 -7.14 -24.94 16.60
N VAL A 705 -7.62 -24.80 17.84
CA VAL A 705 -7.40 -25.75 18.93
C VAL A 705 -8.73 -26.10 19.60
N SER A 706 -8.94 -27.39 19.83
CA SER A 706 -10.11 -27.90 20.56
C SER A 706 -9.72 -29.15 21.35
N GLU A 707 -10.07 -29.19 22.63
CA GLU A 707 -9.78 -30.33 23.53
C GLU A 707 -8.28 -30.73 23.52
N GLY A 708 -7.40 -29.72 23.54
CA GLY A 708 -5.94 -29.91 23.45
C GLY A 708 -5.39 -30.30 22.07
N ALA A 709 -6.25 -30.70 21.13
CA ALA A 709 -5.86 -31.09 19.77
C ALA A 709 -5.74 -29.90 18.82
N VAL A 710 -4.74 -29.95 17.94
CA VAL A 710 -4.45 -28.88 16.96
C VAL A 710 -5.02 -29.23 15.59
N VAL A 711 -5.67 -28.27 14.94
CA VAL A 711 -6.21 -28.41 13.59
C VAL A 711 -5.52 -27.41 12.67
N PHE A 712 -4.94 -27.91 11.59
CA PHE A 712 -4.52 -27.10 10.45
C PHE A 712 -5.57 -27.27 9.35
N TYR A 713 -6.27 -26.20 8.93
CA TYR A 713 -7.33 -26.36 7.93
C TYR A 713 -6.79 -26.53 6.51
N SER A 714 -5.67 -25.88 6.17
CA SER A 714 -4.94 -26.10 4.92
C SER A 714 -3.52 -25.56 5.02
N LEU A 715 -2.54 -26.39 4.63
CA LEU A 715 -1.13 -25.99 4.51
C LEU A 715 -0.79 -25.37 3.13
N GLY A 716 -1.73 -25.36 2.19
CA GLY A 716 -1.52 -24.86 0.83
C GLY A 716 -0.67 -25.79 -0.05
N ASN A 717 -0.18 -25.26 -1.17
CA ASN A 717 0.67 -26.01 -2.09
C ASN A 717 2.12 -25.99 -1.61
N LEU A 718 2.67 -27.17 -1.31
CA LEU A 718 4.09 -27.29 -1.02
C LEU A 718 4.89 -27.31 -2.33
N MET A 719 4.59 -28.24 -3.24
CA MET A 719 5.23 -28.32 -4.56
C MET A 719 4.20 -28.77 -5.60
N PHE A 720 3.99 -28.01 -6.67
CA PHE A 720 2.87 -28.26 -7.55
C PHE A 720 3.25 -28.37 -9.04
N GLY A 721 3.45 -29.60 -9.53
CA GLY A 721 3.74 -29.87 -10.95
C GLY A 721 2.52 -29.83 -11.90
N GLY A 722 1.32 -29.60 -11.35
CA GLY A 722 0.05 -29.67 -12.07
C GLY A 722 -0.36 -28.42 -12.86
N THR A 723 0.32 -27.27 -12.67
CA THR A 723 0.10 -26.01 -13.40
C THR A 723 1.41 -25.22 -13.62
N HIS A 724 1.56 -24.51 -14.76
CA HIS A 724 2.60 -23.49 -14.96
C HIS A 724 2.16 -22.12 -14.41
N GLU A 725 0.85 -21.86 -14.51
CA GLU A 725 0.20 -20.63 -14.07
C GLU A 725 -0.45 -20.92 -12.71
N MET A 726 0.30 -20.66 -11.64
CA MET A 726 -0.19 -20.80 -10.28
C MET A 726 -1.12 -19.63 -9.95
N THR A 727 -2.27 -19.91 -9.34
CA THR A 727 -3.15 -18.87 -8.77
C THR A 727 -2.49 -18.17 -7.57
N THR A 728 -1.70 -18.92 -6.80
CA THR A 728 -0.91 -18.42 -5.68
C THR A 728 0.33 -19.29 -5.50
N PHE A 729 1.40 -18.73 -4.96
CA PHE A 729 2.61 -19.46 -4.56
C PHE A 729 2.66 -19.72 -3.06
N ASP A 730 1.61 -19.37 -2.31
CA ASP A 730 1.63 -19.46 -0.86
C ASP A 730 1.44 -20.88 -0.34
N GLY A 731 2.38 -21.29 0.50
CA GLY A 731 2.25 -22.48 1.33
C GLY A 731 2.76 -22.20 2.74
N THR A 732 2.57 -23.18 3.62
CA THR A 732 3.19 -23.18 4.93
C THR A 732 3.55 -24.60 5.33
N LEU A 733 4.65 -24.77 6.05
CA LEU A 733 4.94 -25.99 6.78
C LEU A 733 4.53 -25.80 8.23
N ALA A 734 4.17 -26.89 8.91
CA ALA A 734 4.00 -26.88 10.36
C ALA A 734 5.02 -27.82 10.99
N ARG A 735 5.98 -27.27 11.74
CA ARG A 735 6.88 -28.06 12.58
C ARG A 735 6.23 -28.29 13.93
N LEU A 736 6.03 -29.56 14.25
CA LEU A 736 5.43 -30.03 15.49
C LEU A 736 6.52 -30.49 16.45
N SER A 737 6.45 -30.06 17.71
CA SER A 737 7.19 -30.63 18.83
C SER A 737 6.24 -31.46 19.68
N LEU A 738 6.11 -32.75 19.37
CA LEU A 738 5.33 -33.68 20.18
C LEU A 738 6.11 -33.99 21.46
N ARG A 739 5.54 -33.72 22.62
CA ARG A 739 6.20 -33.96 23.91
C ARG A 739 5.53 -35.07 24.68
N PHE A 740 6.37 -35.82 25.39
CA PHE A 740 5.97 -36.98 26.16
C PHE A 740 6.73 -37.02 27.49
N ASP A 741 6.18 -37.71 28.48
CA ASP A 741 6.89 -38.12 29.69
C ASP A 741 6.59 -39.59 30.04
N ALA A 742 6.80 -39.98 31.30
CA ALA A 742 6.55 -41.34 31.77
C ALA A 742 5.06 -41.71 31.82
N ASP A 743 4.16 -40.72 31.86
CA ASP A 743 2.72 -40.88 31.93
C ASP A 743 2.04 -40.80 30.54
N GLY A 744 2.78 -40.32 29.51
CA GLY A 744 2.39 -40.41 28.10
C GLY A 744 2.53 -39.08 27.35
N TYR A 745 1.62 -38.83 26.40
CA TYR A 745 1.60 -37.63 25.58
C TYR A 745 1.22 -36.38 26.41
N LEU A 746 2.02 -35.32 26.29
CA LEU A 746 1.86 -34.06 27.03
C LEU A 746 1.25 -32.93 26.21
N GLY A 747 1.35 -32.98 24.88
CA GLY A 747 0.84 -31.95 23.98
C GLY A 747 1.75 -31.63 22.81
N THR A 748 1.32 -30.64 22.03
CA THR A 748 1.90 -30.23 20.74
C THR A 748 2.50 -28.84 20.84
N GLY A 749 3.81 -28.72 20.58
CA GLY A 749 4.41 -27.46 20.16
C GLY A 749 4.22 -27.25 18.65
N VAL A 750 3.94 -26.03 18.21
CA VAL A 750 3.73 -25.69 16.79
C VAL A 750 4.54 -24.47 16.40
N GLU A 751 5.33 -24.61 15.35
CA GLU A 751 6.00 -23.52 14.61
C GLU A 751 5.48 -23.55 13.16
N LEU A 752 4.92 -22.43 12.69
CA LEU A 752 4.53 -22.27 11.29
C LEU A 752 5.71 -21.71 10.50
N ILE A 753 6.05 -22.35 9.39
CA ILE A 753 7.15 -21.95 8.51
C ILE A 753 6.56 -21.60 7.14
N PRO A 754 6.28 -20.33 6.86
CA PRO A 754 5.82 -19.87 5.56
C PRO A 754 6.78 -20.28 4.43
N VAL A 755 6.23 -20.75 3.32
CA VAL A 755 7.00 -21.15 2.13
C VAL A 755 6.36 -20.60 0.86
N LEU A 756 7.20 -20.43 -0.16
CA LEU A 756 6.74 -20.28 -1.54
C LEU A 756 6.82 -21.63 -2.24
N THR A 757 5.79 -22.01 -3.01
CA THR A 757 5.73 -23.23 -3.82
C THR A 757 6.85 -23.27 -4.89
N SER A 758 7.43 -22.12 -5.23
CA SER A 758 8.49 -21.97 -6.24
C SER A 758 9.46 -20.85 -5.84
N SER A 759 10.73 -21.00 -6.22
CA SER A 759 11.77 -19.99 -6.00
C SER A 759 11.85 -18.92 -7.10
N SER A 760 10.97 -18.97 -8.09
CA SER A 760 11.00 -18.09 -9.26
C SER A 760 9.65 -17.39 -9.54
N ALA A 761 8.81 -17.20 -8.52
CA ALA A 761 7.52 -16.51 -8.65
C ALA A 761 7.69 -15.18 -9.44
N PRO A 762 6.81 -14.87 -10.42
CA PRO A 762 5.54 -15.55 -10.73
C PRO A 762 5.66 -16.79 -11.66
N HIS A 763 6.86 -17.29 -11.93
CA HIS A 763 7.08 -18.53 -12.67
C HIS A 763 7.17 -19.73 -11.72
N ASN A 764 6.62 -20.87 -12.12
CA ASN A 764 6.72 -22.11 -11.35
C ASN A 764 7.94 -22.91 -11.82
N ASP A 765 9.03 -22.81 -11.06
CA ASP A 765 10.25 -23.61 -11.22
C ASP A 765 10.23 -24.93 -10.44
N PHE A 766 9.12 -25.27 -9.78
CA PHE A 766 8.91 -26.49 -8.99
C PHE A 766 9.89 -26.71 -7.83
N ARG A 767 10.51 -25.63 -7.33
CA ARG A 767 11.45 -25.68 -6.21
C ARG A 767 10.97 -24.80 -5.06
N PRO A 768 10.30 -25.37 -4.03
CA PRO A 768 9.82 -24.59 -2.91
C PRO A 768 10.96 -24.07 -2.05
N MET A 769 10.74 -22.93 -1.40
CA MET A 769 11.70 -22.27 -0.52
C MET A 769 11.00 -21.59 0.66
N MET A 770 11.72 -21.31 1.74
CA MET A 770 11.20 -20.49 2.83
C MET A 770 10.82 -19.10 2.31
N ALA A 771 9.67 -18.61 2.73
CA ALA A 771 9.26 -17.24 2.46
C ALA A 771 9.97 -16.30 3.44
N GLU A 772 10.42 -15.15 2.94
CA GLU A 772 11.10 -14.12 3.71
C GLU A 772 10.31 -12.81 3.67
N ASP A 773 10.62 -11.89 4.58
CA ASP A 773 10.11 -10.52 4.62
C ASP A 773 8.61 -10.39 4.34
N GLU A 774 8.25 -9.73 3.23
CA GLU A 774 6.87 -9.44 2.84
C GLU A 774 6.07 -10.72 2.53
N ASP A 775 6.67 -11.72 1.90
CA ASP A 775 5.99 -12.98 1.61
C ASP A 775 5.67 -13.75 2.89
N LYS A 776 6.62 -13.78 3.84
CA LYS A 776 6.41 -14.39 5.15
C LYS A 776 5.23 -13.73 5.86
N LEU A 777 5.22 -12.40 5.92
CA LEU A 777 4.17 -11.65 6.58
C LEU A 777 2.81 -11.86 5.91
N ARG A 778 2.76 -11.76 4.58
CA ARG A 778 1.54 -11.96 3.77
C ARG A 778 0.92 -13.34 3.99
N ILE A 779 1.74 -14.40 4.03
CA ILE A 779 1.28 -15.77 4.30
C ILE A 779 0.76 -15.88 5.74
N MET A 780 1.49 -15.33 6.73
CA MET A 780 1.06 -15.36 8.13
C MET A 780 -0.23 -14.58 8.37
N THR A 781 -0.43 -13.45 7.70
CA THR A 781 -1.67 -12.66 7.74
C THR A 781 -2.85 -13.47 7.21
N LYS A 782 -2.70 -14.17 6.08
CA LYS A 782 -3.75 -15.05 5.54
C LYS A 782 -4.13 -16.15 6.52
N ILE A 783 -3.14 -16.77 7.16
CA ILE A 783 -3.39 -17.80 8.20
C ILE A 783 -4.11 -17.17 9.40
N GLN A 784 -3.67 -16.00 9.88
CA GLN A 784 -4.26 -15.33 11.05
C GLN A 784 -5.72 -14.94 10.83
N ILE A 785 -6.10 -14.49 9.63
CA ILE A 785 -7.47 -14.11 9.26
C ILE A 785 -8.46 -15.26 9.46
N ASP A 786 -8.03 -16.49 9.21
CA ASP A 786 -8.87 -17.68 9.27
C ASP A 786 -8.63 -18.51 10.55
N SER A 787 -7.74 -18.05 11.44
CA SER A 787 -7.37 -18.79 12.67
C SER A 787 -8.31 -18.49 13.83
N GLY A 788 -8.60 -19.52 14.63
CA GLY A 788 -9.32 -19.40 15.91
C GLY A 788 -8.43 -19.01 17.09
N VAL A 789 -7.11 -18.90 16.87
CA VAL A 789 -6.09 -18.59 17.88
C VAL A 789 -5.23 -17.39 17.45
N GLN A 790 -4.66 -16.68 18.43
CA GLN A 790 -3.64 -15.67 18.16
C GLN A 790 -2.31 -16.36 17.83
N LEU A 791 -1.77 -16.13 16.64
CA LEU A 791 -0.50 -16.71 16.21
C LEU A 791 0.68 -16.06 16.96
N LEU A 792 1.66 -16.90 17.31
CA LEU A 792 2.95 -16.56 17.88
C LEU A 792 4.07 -17.25 17.08
N ASP A 793 5.33 -16.85 17.26
CA ASP A 793 6.48 -17.51 16.62
C ASP A 793 6.55 -19.01 16.93
N SER A 794 6.21 -19.39 18.16
CA SER A 794 6.01 -20.78 18.57
C SER A 794 4.85 -20.86 19.56
N MET A 795 4.02 -21.89 19.40
CA MET A 795 2.79 -22.09 20.15
C MET A 795 2.80 -23.43 20.88
N TRP A 796 2.21 -23.50 22.07
CA TRP A 796 2.08 -24.72 22.87
C TRP A 796 0.62 -25.01 23.17
N PHE A 797 0.23 -26.24 22.89
CA PHE A 797 -1.10 -26.78 23.11
C PHE A 797 -0.98 -28.03 23.99
N PRO A 798 -1.21 -27.92 25.31
CA PRO A 798 -1.14 -29.07 26.20
C PRO A 798 -2.26 -30.06 25.88
N ALA A 799 -1.98 -31.36 26.03
CA ALA A 799 -3.01 -32.40 25.99
C ALA A 799 -3.96 -32.25 27.19
N GLU A 800 -5.24 -32.58 27.00
CA GLU A 800 -6.30 -32.53 28.04
C GLU A 800 -6.54 -33.85 28.76
#